data_AF-A0AAU7QJD6-F1
#
_entry.id   AF-A0AAU7QJD6-F1
#
_cell.length_a   1.000
_cell.length_b   1.000
_cell.length_c   1.000
_cell.angle_alpha   90.00
_cell.angle_beta   90.00
_cell.angle_gamma   90.00
#
_symmetry.space_group_name_H-M   'P 1'
#
loop_
_entity.id
_entity.type
_entity.pdbx_description
1 polymer ?
#
loop_
_entity_poly.entity_id
_entity_poly.type
_entity_poly.pdbx_seq_one_letter_code
_entity_poly.pdbx_strand_id
1 'polypeptide(L)'
;MTSGGEPRIERGGLLRRLLRRLRRAARHLHGPAVALRPLHQLQPIEEVQGGWQSDGNDPQFECVSQRFPVRAGWYLLSIELEDLDGDRLEPTLYFDYGWGMHEDWSLRLGFFDPGRRRHSGVVLLTHDIHRLRLDPASEPCRLRARNMSLVRLGRIAASWHMWRSVAEAHEAQGGQVGALRREAWAELRQRGGRRAFASWLHGRYTRRGGKAPTYERWLRLYDRQPAPASRAGNPLISILLPTYNTAEVWLRRCLDSVLAQTSPDWELCVADDASAEPQVRNVLEEYAARDPRIQIHWRECNGHISAASNSALALATGDHVILLDHDDELHPQAIATVSEALREHPQWQMAYSDEDKIDAEGRRYDPYFKPDWNPDLLCGHNCVSHLGVYSRELLTNLGGFREGLEGSQDWDLALRCSEQLRPDQIGHIPMVLYHWRAIDGSTAQGVDQKGYAHTAGLRAVQEHFARQGLAAEVHEIEGIHGAFRVRHPLPEPAPRISIIVPTRDRIDLLRRCVESILQRTTYPDYEIVVVDNQSVEPASIAYFARLAALPNVSVRAHDRPFNYSVINNEAVRECASTLVCLLNNDIEVITPDWLEELASHAMRPHVGAVGAMLYYPDDTIQHAGVVTGVHGVAAHPYCGMPRGHSGQMARARLTQTMSAVTAACLMVRREVYQQVGGLDATLQVAFNDVDFCLRLRRAGFSNVWTPHAELYHHESASRGHEDTPQKQARFEREVGFMRQRWGVELERDPAYNPNLTLRGEPFTLAFPPRDWRQAKPGVQLPGEAAHQPRAHAGTPVH
;
A
#
# COMPACT_ATOMS: atom_id res chain seq x y z
N MET A 1 -50.72 25.90 37.42
CA MET A 1 -51.23 24.60 36.95
C MET A 1 -51.17 24.66 35.43
N THR A 2 -50.48 23.82 34.67
CA THR A 2 -50.01 22.45 34.90
C THR A 2 -48.80 22.21 33.99
N SER A 3 -47.77 21.59 34.57
CA SER A 3 -46.62 20.98 33.90
C SER A 3 -47.06 19.70 33.17
N GLY A 4 -46.78 19.59 31.88
CA GLY A 4 -46.80 18.34 31.12
C GLY A 4 -45.36 17.87 30.88
N GLY A 5 -44.92 16.85 31.61
CA GLY A 5 -43.59 16.26 31.49
C GLY A 5 -43.51 15.23 30.37
N GLU A 6 -42.49 15.35 29.52
CA GLU A 6 -42.05 14.30 28.61
C GLU A 6 -41.25 13.21 29.35
N PRO A 7 -41.34 11.93 28.92
CA PRO A 7 -40.74 10.81 29.63
C PRO A 7 -39.22 10.73 29.39
N ARG A 8 -38.45 10.80 30.49
CA ARG A 8 -37.04 10.40 30.54
C ARG A 8 -36.89 8.91 30.21
N ILE A 9 -36.62 8.58 28.95
CA ILE A 9 -36.15 7.24 28.57
C ILE A 9 -34.68 7.08 29.04
N GLU A 10 -34.42 6.02 29.81
CA GLU A 10 -33.14 5.64 30.43
C GLU A 10 -31.97 5.55 29.42
N ARG A 11 -31.26 6.65 29.17
CA ARG A 11 -30.08 6.72 28.27
C ARG A 11 -28.83 5.93 28.73
N GLY A 12 -28.86 5.21 29.85
CA GLY A 12 -27.69 4.50 30.42
C GLY A 12 -27.89 3.07 30.92
N GLY A 13 -29.12 2.52 30.86
CA GLY A 13 -29.47 1.25 31.52
C GLY A 13 -28.93 -0.01 30.83
N LEU A 14 -29.02 -0.10 29.50
CA LEU A 14 -28.76 -1.34 28.77
C LEU A 14 -27.28 -1.75 28.75
N LEU A 15 -26.35 -0.83 28.40
CA LEU A 15 -24.90 -1.10 28.41
C LEU A 15 -24.38 -1.35 29.83
N ARG A 16 -24.90 -0.62 30.84
CA ARG A 16 -24.53 -0.89 32.24
C ARG A 16 -24.98 -2.28 32.68
N ARG A 17 -26.19 -2.72 32.30
CA ARG A 17 -26.68 -4.09 32.56
C ARG A 17 -25.88 -5.14 31.77
N LEU A 18 -25.50 -4.85 30.52
CA LEU A 18 -24.67 -5.71 29.68
C LEU A 18 -23.26 -5.88 30.27
N LEU A 19 -22.56 -4.78 30.59
CA LEU A 19 -21.22 -4.79 31.21
C LEU A 19 -21.21 -5.46 32.59
N ARG A 20 -22.28 -5.32 33.38
CA ARG A 20 -22.44 -6.03 34.65
C ARG A 20 -22.64 -7.54 34.46
N ARG A 21 -23.44 -7.98 33.48
CA ARG A 21 -23.59 -9.40 33.11
C ARG A 21 -22.28 -9.99 32.59
N LEU A 22 -21.58 -9.24 31.73
CA LEU A 22 -20.28 -9.58 31.17
C LEU A 22 -19.21 -9.78 32.28
N ARG A 23 -19.15 -8.86 33.26
CA ARG A 23 -18.21 -8.96 34.41
C ARG A 23 -18.50 -10.14 35.34
N ARG A 24 -19.76 -10.57 35.48
CA ARG A 24 -20.13 -11.73 36.31
C ARG A 24 -19.72 -13.06 35.68
N ALA A 25 -19.75 -13.16 34.34
CA ALA A 25 -19.39 -14.36 33.60
C ALA A 25 -17.87 -14.64 33.54
N ALA A 26 -17.03 -13.70 34.00
CA ALA A 26 -15.57 -13.74 33.85
C ALA A 26 -14.79 -13.92 35.17
N ARG A 27 -15.45 -14.32 36.27
CA ARG A 27 -14.79 -14.57 37.56
C ARG A 27 -14.23 -16.00 37.61
N HIS A 28 -12.94 -16.10 37.97
CA HIS A 28 -12.15 -17.32 38.19
C HIS A 28 -12.08 -18.28 37.00
N LEU A 29 -11.15 -17.99 36.08
CA LEU A 29 -10.77 -18.86 34.97
C LEU A 29 -9.35 -19.39 35.23
N HIS A 30 -9.24 -20.56 35.85
CA HIS A 30 -7.99 -21.32 35.89
C HIS A 30 -8.08 -22.41 34.83
N GLY A 31 -7.29 -22.28 33.75
CA GLY A 31 -7.19 -23.29 32.72
C GLY A 31 -6.17 -24.38 33.04
N PRO A 32 -6.23 -25.51 32.33
CA PRO A 32 -5.16 -26.50 32.38
C PRO A 32 -3.84 -25.90 31.90
N ALA A 33 -2.73 -26.33 32.49
CA ALA A 33 -1.41 -25.93 32.05
C ALA A 33 -1.09 -26.49 30.66
N VAL A 34 -0.45 -25.67 29.84
CA VAL A 34 0.18 -26.04 28.57
C VAL A 34 1.68 -26.00 28.81
N ALA A 35 2.34 -27.15 28.67
CA ALA A 35 3.78 -27.25 28.83
C ALA A 35 4.47 -26.72 27.57
N LEU A 36 5.52 -25.92 27.74
CA LEU A 36 6.38 -25.47 26.65
C LEU A 36 7.59 -26.41 26.59
N ARG A 37 7.72 -27.17 25.52
CA ARG A 37 8.88 -28.03 25.27
C ARG A 37 9.75 -27.40 24.18
N PRO A 38 11.08 -27.28 24.35
CA PRO A 38 11.94 -26.77 23.30
C PRO A 38 11.85 -27.70 22.08
N LEU A 39 11.64 -27.11 20.90
CA LEU A 39 11.49 -27.82 19.62
C LEU A 39 12.65 -27.50 18.67
N HIS A 40 12.99 -26.21 18.53
CA HIS A 40 14.06 -25.76 17.65
C HIS A 40 14.84 -24.58 18.26
N GLN A 41 16.16 -24.56 18.06
CA GLN A 41 17.10 -23.49 18.46
C GLN A 41 16.90 -22.93 19.87
N LEU A 42 16.67 -23.78 20.87
CA LEU A 42 16.51 -23.36 22.27
C LEU A 42 17.37 -24.21 23.20
N GLN A 43 18.20 -23.54 23.98
CA GLN A 43 19.03 -24.12 25.03
C GLN A 43 18.60 -23.56 26.39
N PRO A 44 18.51 -24.36 27.46
CA PRO A 44 18.13 -23.85 28.77
C PRO A 44 19.23 -22.95 29.37
N ILE A 45 18.84 -21.89 30.09
CA ILE A 45 19.75 -21.05 30.89
C ILE A 45 19.67 -21.54 32.34
N GLU A 46 20.74 -22.14 32.87
CA GLU A 46 20.72 -22.81 34.18
C GLU A 46 20.40 -21.85 35.34
N GLU A 47 20.89 -20.61 35.29
CA GLU A 47 20.70 -19.62 36.36
C GLU A 47 19.32 -18.95 36.33
N VAL A 48 18.54 -19.17 35.27
CA VAL A 48 17.24 -18.52 35.07
C VAL A 48 16.14 -19.57 34.98
N GLN A 49 15.31 -19.66 36.01
CA GLN A 49 14.18 -20.60 36.01
C GLN A 49 13.21 -20.32 34.85
N GLY A 50 13.05 -21.30 33.95
CA GLY A 50 12.28 -21.17 32.71
C GLY A 50 12.96 -20.27 31.67
N GLY A 51 14.25 -20.03 31.81
CA GLY A 51 15.10 -19.28 30.91
C GLY A 51 15.61 -20.15 29.77
N TRP A 52 15.67 -19.55 28.60
CA TRP A 52 16.10 -20.16 27.35
C TRP A 52 16.97 -19.18 26.57
N GLN A 53 17.95 -19.70 25.86
CA GLN A 53 18.80 -18.99 24.94
C GLN A 53 18.65 -19.59 23.55
N SER A 54 18.58 -18.71 22.55
CA SER A 54 18.68 -19.07 21.14
C SER A 54 19.84 -18.29 20.53
N ASP A 55 20.77 -19.00 19.90
CA ASP A 55 21.86 -18.40 19.12
C ASP A 55 21.52 -18.26 17.63
N GLY A 56 20.33 -18.74 17.22
CA GLY A 56 19.81 -18.63 15.87
C GLY A 56 18.52 -17.81 15.82
N ASN A 57 17.92 -17.72 14.62
CA ASN A 57 16.79 -16.84 14.33
C ASN A 57 15.42 -17.55 14.34
N ASP A 58 15.35 -18.81 14.75
CA ASP A 58 14.12 -19.61 14.75
C ASP A 58 13.94 -20.42 16.05
N PRO A 59 13.91 -19.78 17.23
CA PRO A 59 13.53 -20.46 18.45
C PRO A 59 12.08 -20.94 18.37
N GLN A 60 11.81 -22.19 18.74
CA GLN A 60 10.46 -22.76 18.70
C GLN A 60 10.16 -23.60 19.93
N PHE A 61 9.01 -23.39 20.55
CA PHE A 61 8.44 -24.29 21.55
C PHE A 61 7.30 -25.11 20.96
N GLU A 62 7.29 -26.41 21.21
CA GLU A 62 6.08 -27.22 21.11
C GLU A 62 5.21 -26.98 22.36
N CYS A 63 3.94 -26.63 22.14
CA CYS A 63 2.96 -26.46 23.21
C CYS A 63 2.24 -27.80 23.47
N VAL A 64 2.58 -28.47 24.56
CA VAL A 64 2.09 -29.82 24.90
C VAL A 64 1.01 -29.76 25.97
N SER A 65 -0.12 -30.44 25.72
CA SER A 65 -1.21 -30.59 26.69
C SER A 65 -1.99 -31.88 26.47
N GLN A 66 -2.50 -32.50 27.53
CA GLN A 66 -3.38 -33.68 27.45
C GLN A 66 -4.75 -33.40 26.82
N ARG A 67 -5.06 -32.13 26.51
CA ARG A 67 -6.33 -31.71 25.92
C ARG A 67 -6.30 -31.50 24.41
N PHE A 68 -5.18 -31.77 23.74
CA PHE A 68 -5.17 -31.82 22.28
C PHE A 68 -5.87 -33.11 21.80
N PRO A 69 -6.74 -33.05 20.76
CA PRO A 69 -7.07 -31.86 19.98
C PRO A 69 -7.99 -30.87 20.72
N VAL A 70 -7.70 -29.58 20.59
CA VAL A 70 -8.47 -28.48 21.19
C VAL A 70 -9.52 -28.01 20.20
N ARG A 71 -10.80 -28.03 20.60
CA ARG A 71 -11.90 -27.62 19.72
C ARG A 71 -11.88 -26.13 19.36
N ALA A 72 -12.38 -25.80 18.18
CA ALA A 72 -12.62 -24.42 17.75
C ALA A 72 -13.43 -23.61 18.78
N GLY A 73 -13.15 -22.31 18.84
CA GLY A 73 -13.84 -21.36 19.71
C GLY A 73 -12.92 -20.30 20.32
N TRP A 74 -13.47 -19.56 21.27
CA TRP A 74 -12.76 -18.49 21.97
C TRP A 74 -11.98 -19.05 23.16
N TYR A 75 -10.76 -18.58 23.35
CA TYR A 75 -9.90 -18.98 24.46
C TYR A 75 -9.26 -17.77 25.11
N LEU A 76 -9.08 -17.80 26.43
CA LEU A 76 -8.17 -16.93 27.14
C LEU A 76 -6.82 -17.64 27.17
N LEU A 77 -5.84 -17.08 26.47
CA LEU A 77 -4.45 -17.47 26.56
C LEU A 77 -3.78 -16.65 27.65
N SER A 78 -3.04 -17.30 28.54
CA SER A 78 -2.16 -16.63 29.50
C SER A 78 -0.78 -17.27 29.44
N ILE A 79 0.28 -16.47 29.47
CA ILE A 79 1.67 -16.93 29.43
C ILE A 79 2.57 -16.00 30.24
N GLU A 80 3.58 -16.55 30.90
CA GLU A 80 4.72 -15.76 31.37
C GLU A 80 5.79 -15.80 30.28
N LEU A 81 6.06 -14.65 29.68
CA LEU A 81 7.02 -14.49 28.61
C LEU A 81 7.75 -13.16 28.82
N GLU A 82 9.07 -13.19 28.86
CA GLU A 82 9.90 -12.03 29.17
C GLU A 82 11.18 -12.14 28.35
N ASP A 83 11.57 -11.02 27.75
CA ASP A 83 12.85 -10.91 27.06
C ASP A 83 13.92 -10.55 28.10
N LEU A 84 15.01 -11.31 28.16
CA LEU A 84 16.10 -11.05 29.08
C LEU A 84 17.15 -10.08 28.49
N ASP A 85 17.09 -9.82 27.18
CA ASP A 85 18.02 -8.97 26.45
C ASP A 85 17.40 -7.68 25.89
N GLY A 86 16.10 -7.45 26.06
CA GLY A 86 15.44 -6.20 25.66
C GLY A 86 14.02 -6.34 25.11
N ASP A 87 13.80 -5.96 23.84
CA ASP A 87 12.49 -5.95 23.16
C ASP A 87 12.61 -6.63 21.78
N ARG A 88 13.06 -7.90 21.81
CA ARG A 88 13.29 -8.80 20.66
C ARG A 88 12.19 -9.82 20.48
N LEU A 89 11.44 -10.14 21.53
CA LEU A 89 10.34 -11.12 21.44
C LEU A 89 9.22 -10.67 20.48
N GLU A 90 8.76 -11.61 19.67
CA GLU A 90 7.61 -11.52 18.75
C GLU A 90 6.76 -12.78 18.82
N PRO A 91 6.17 -13.08 19.99
CA PRO A 91 5.52 -14.35 20.22
C PRO A 91 4.41 -14.62 19.21
N THR A 92 4.60 -15.65 18.41
CA THR A 92 3.68 -16.08 17.36
C THR A 92 3.30 -17.53 17.59
N LEU A 93 2.00 -17.82 17.61
CA LEU A 93 1.51 -19.19 17.65
C LEU A 93 1.36 -19.72 16.24
N TYR A 94 1.70 -20.98 16.02
CA TYR A 94 1.39 -21.71 14.80
C TYR A 94 0.47 -22.89 15.13
N PHE A 95 -0.49 -23.15 14.25
CA PHE A 95 -1.57 -24.10 14.47
C PHE A 95 -1.51 -25.24 13.45
N ASP A 96 -1.74 -26.47 13.91
CA ASP A 96 -1.89 -27.65 13.06
C ASP A 96 -3.33 -28.10 13.17
N TYR A 97 -4.09 -27.94 12.09
CA TYR A 97 -5.48 -28.33 12.01
C TYR A 97 -5.68 -29.79 11.56
N GLY A 98 -4.62 -30.61 11.58
CA GLY A 98 -4.64 -32.03 11.18
C GLY A 98 -3.90 -32.33 9.87
N TRP A 99 -3.25 -31.32 9.26
CA TRP A 99 -2.57 -31.43 7.96
C TRP A 99 -1.08 -31.04 8.03
N GLY A 100 -0.54 -30.85 9.24
CA GLY A 100 0.81 -30.34 9.46
C GLY A 100 0.82 -28.87 9.88
N MET A 101 1.97 -28.40 10.37
CA MET A 101 2.21 -26.98 10.65
C MET A 101 2.40 -26.25 9.32
N HIS A 102 1.66 -25.16 9.12
CA HIS A 102 1.80 -24.29 7.94
C HIS A 102 1.97 -22.85 8.40
N GLU A 103 2.84 -22.07 7.73
CA GLU A 103 3.13 -20.69 8.15
C GLU A 103 1.91 -19.76 8.07
N ASP A 104 1.03 -20.03 7.09
CA ASP A 104 -0.26 -19.35 6.91
C ASP A 104 -1.21 -19.52 8.12
N TRP A 105 -0.99 -20.51 8.98
CA TRP A 105 -1.82 -20.81 10.15
C TRP A 105 -1.17 -20.33 11.42
N SER A 106 -0.95 -19.02 11.49
CA SER A 106 -0.28 -18.37 12.62
C SER A 106 -1.09 -17.23 13.25
N LEU A 107 -0.81 -16.95 14.51
CA LEU A 107 -1.38 -15.84 15.27
C LEU A 107 -0.30 -15.16 16.10
N ARG A 108 0.06 -13.94 15.71
CA ARG A 108 0.90 -13.07 16.54
C ARG A 108 0.14 -12.72 17.83
N LEU A 109 0.77 -12.89 18.98
CA LEU A 109 0.19 -12.56 20.28
C LEU A 109 0.22 -11.04 20.50
N GLY A 110 -0.70 -10.34 19.83
CA GLY A 110 -0.94 -8.90 19.94
C GLY A 110 -1.54 -8.46 21.27
N PHE A 111 -1.15 -9.09 22.38
CA PHE A 111 -1.35 -8.61 23.75
C PHE A 111 -0.05 -8.70 24.57
N PHE A 112 1.07 -8.99 23.90
CA PHE A 112 2.40 -9.03 24.50
C PHE A 112 2.92 -7.61 24.73
N ASP A 113 3.34 -7.32 25.95
CA ASP A 113 3.89 -6.03 26.36
C ASP A 113 5.34 -6.24 26.86
N PRO A 114 6.38 -5.82 26.12
CA PRO A 114 7.78 -6.08 26.46
C PRO A 114 8.19 -5.64 27.89
N GLY A 115 7.47 -4.69 28.51
CA GLY A 115 7.69 -4.25 29.89
C GLY A 115 7.02 -5.11 30.96
N ARG A 116 6.30 -6.17 30.58
CA ARG A 116 5.55 -7.04 31.49
C ARG A 116 6.01 -8.49 31.35
N ARG A 117 6.07 -9.17 32.49
CA ARG A 117 6.41 -10.60 32.54
C ARG A 117 5.23 -11.52 32.22
N ARG A 118 3.99 -11.10 32.52
CA ARG A 118 2.79 -11.93 32.35
C ARG A 118 1.84 -11.29 31.37
N HIS A 119 1.44 -12.09 30.39
CA HIS A 119 0.59 -11.70 29.27
C HIS A 119 -0.69 -12.50 29.30
N SER A 120 -1.80 -11.86 28.94
CA SER A 120 -3.08 -12.56 28.81
C SER A 120 -3.95 -11.91 27.76
N GLY A 121 -4.53 -12.72 26.88
CA GLY A 121 -5.38 -12.25 25.81
C GLY A 121 -6.35 -13.29 25.29
N VAL A 122 -7.40 -12.81 24.64
CA VAL A 122 -8.43 -13.61 23.99
C VAL A 122 -7.93 -13.99 22.59
N VAL A 123 -7.93 -15.28 22.29
CA VAL A 123 -7.60 -15.82 20.97
C VAL A 123 -8.82 -16.56 20.41
N LEU A 124 -9.02 -16.48 19.09
CA LEU A 124 -10.05 -17.23 18.37
C LEU A 124 -9.40 -18.36 17.60
N LEU A 125 -9.79 -19.59 17.90
CA LEU A 125 -9.42 -20.76 17.12
C LEU A 125 -10.55 -21.04 16.14
N THR A 126 -10.28 -20.92 14.84
CA THR A 126 -11.28 -21.08 13.78
C THR A 126 -11.59 -22.55 13.46
N HIS A 127 -10.63 -23.43 13.73
CA HIS A 127 -10.73 -24.88 13.53
C HIS A 127 -10.22 -25.63 14.75
N ASP A 128 -10.48 -26.94 14.80
CA ASP A 128 -9.94 -27.83 15.83
C ASP A 128 -8.43 -27.98 15.64
N ILE A 129 -7.68 -27.82 16.73
CA ILE A 129 -6.21 -27.79 16.71
C ILE A 129 -5.67 -29.09 17.28
N HIS A 130 -4.85 -29.78 16.50
CA HIS A 130 -4.17 -31.02 16.88
C HIS A 130 -2.81 -30.77 17.53
N ARG A 131 -2.05 -29.79 17.02
CA ARG A 131 -0.76 -29.36 17.60
C ARG A 131 -0.66 -27.84 17.60
N LEU A 132 0.09 -27.33 18.56
CA LEU A 132 0.33 -25.90 18.75
C LEU A 132 1.83 -25.68 18.95
N ARG A 133 2.37 -24.67 18.26
CA ARG A 133 3.76 -24.23 18.38
C ARG A 133 3.79 -22.76 18.79
N LEU A 134 4.76 -22.37 19.61
CA LEU A 134 5.03 -20.98 19.98
C LEU A 134 6.43 -20.61 19.53
N ASP A 135 6.53 -19.59 18.70
CA ASP A 135 7.78 -19.02 18.22
C ASP A 135 7.96 -17.69 18.96
N PRO A 136 8.80 -17.62 20.00
CA PRO A 136 8.90 -16.44 20.85
C PRO A 136 9.63 -15.27 20.20
N ALA A 137 10.48 -15.50 19.19
CA ALA A 137 11.29 -14.49 18.52
C ALA A 137 11.70 -14.96 17.11
N SER A 138 12.24 -14.04 16.31
CA SER A 138 12.78 -14.30 14.97
C SER A 138 14.27 -13.96 14.88
N GLU A 139 14.96 -13.91 16.02
CA GLU A 139 16.38 -13.55 16.16
C GLU A 139 17.00 -14.19 17.41
N PRO A 140 18.34 -14.24 17.50
CA PRO A 140 19.04 -14.70 18.70
C PRO A 140 18.63 -13.90 19.94
N CYS A 141 18.19 -14.59 20.97
CA CYS A 141 17.70 -13.95 22.18
C CYS A 141 17.80 -14.87 23.40
N ARG A 142 17.92 -14.23 24.56
CA ARG A 142 17.70 -14.85 25.86
C ARG A 142 16.32 -14.46 26.34
N LEU A 143 15.51 -15.44 26.71
CA LEU A 143 14.11 -15.25 27.05
C LEU A 143 13.72 -16.11 28.23
N ARG A 144 12.64 -15.75 28.91
CA ARG A 144 11.99 -16.58 29.92
C ARG A 144 10.58 -16.90 29.46
N ALA A 145 10.25 -18.18 29.31
CA ALA A 145 8.94 -18.65 28.86
C ALA A 145 8.40 -19.75 29.77
N ARG A 146 7.24 -19.53 30.42
CA ARG A 146 6.62 -20.51 31.32
C ARG A 146 5.13 -20.25 31.54
N ASN A 147 4.48 -21.15 32.28
CA ASN A 147 3.11 -21.00 32.80
C ASN A 147 2.08 -20.66 31.71
N MET A 148 2.20 -21.27 30.54
CA MET A 148 1.20 -21.12 29.48
C MET A 148 -0.09 -21.85 29.86
N SER A 149 -1.24 -21.26 29.57
CA SER A 149 -2.56 -21.88 29.74
C SER A 149 -3.54 -21.41 28.68
N LEU A 150 -4.48 -22.29 28.34
CA LEU A 150 -5.58 -22.01 27.41
C LEU A 150 -6.91 -22.34 28.08
N VAL A 151 -7.75 -21.32 28.30
CA VAL A 151 -9.06 -21.48 28.93
C VAL A 151 -10.16 -21.22 27.93
N ARG A 152 -11.00 -22.22 27.65
CA ARG A 152 -12.14 -22.02 26.74
C ARG A 152 -13.12 -21.00 27.31
N LEU A 153 -13.50 -20.03 26.49
CA LEU A 153 -14.45 -18.96 26.82
C LEU A 153 -15.75 -19.14 26.05
N GLY A 154 -16.86 -18.81 26.71
CA GLY A 154 -18.09 -18.47 25.99
C GLY A 154 -17.95 -17.09 25.33
N ARG A 155 -18.71 -16.84 24.26
CA ARG A 155 -18.70 -15.58 23.50
C ARG A 155 -18.86 -14.34 24.38
N ILE A 156 -19.71 -14.43 25.41
CA ILE A 156 -19.96 -13.34 26.38
C ILE A 156 -18.70 -13.05 27.19
N ALA A 157 -18.02 -14.07 27.71
CA ALA A 157 -16.79 -13.88 28.48
C ALA A 157 -15.66 -13.33 27.59
N ALA A 158 -15.54 -13.83 26.35
CA ALA A 158 -14.59 -13.31 25.37
C ALA A 158 -14.82 -11.82 25.09
N SER A 159 -16.06 -11.40 24.80
CA SER A 159 -16.40 -9.98 24.62
C SER A 159 -16.08 -9.13 25.85
N TRP A 160 -16.24 -9.65 27.07
CA TRP A 160 -15.89 -8.90 28.27
C TRP A 160 -14.38 -8.66 28.39
N HIS A 161 -13.58 -9.72 28.20
CA HIS A 161 -12.13 -9.62 28.23
C HIS A 161 -11.61 -8.70 27.13
N MET A 162 -12.18 -8.78 25.92
CA MET A 162 -11.86 -7.87 24.83
C MET A 162 -12.24 -6.42 25.16
N TRP A 163 -13.41 -6.17 25.75
CA TRP A 163 -13.83 -4.82 26.15
C TRP A 163 -12.93 -4.21 27.22
N ARG A 164 -12.67 -4.97 28.29
CA ARG A 164 -11.78 -4.53 29.37
C ARG A 164 -10.41 -4.19 28.81
N SER A 165 -9.94 -5.05 27.92
CA SER A 165 -8.71 -4.85 27.19
C SER A 165 -8.76 -3.51 26.43
N VAL A 166 -9.62 -3.37 25.42
CA VAL A 166 -9.71 -2.13 24.62
C VAL A 166 -9.83 -0.86 25.48
N ALA A 167 -10.63 -0.88 26.55
CA ALA A 167 -10.78 0.26 27.46
C ALA A 167 -9.47 0.64 28.18
N GLU A 168 -8.74 -0.34 28.71
CA GLU A 168 -7.46 -0.10 29.40
C GLU A 168 -6.39 0.47 28.44
N ALA A 169 -6.35 0.06 27.16
CA ALA A 169 -5.43 0.68 26.19
C ALA A 169 -5.86 2.08 25.79
N HIS A 170 -7.16 2.30 25.60
CA HIS A 170 -7.68 3.61 25.26
C HIS A 170 -7.35 4.64 26.36
N GLU A 171 -7.42 4.26 27.64
CA GLU A 171 -6.97 5.10 28.76
C GLU A 171 -5.46 5.33 28.75
N ALA A 172 -4.66 4.29 28.49
CA ALA A 172 -3.20 4.42 28.43
C ALA A 172 -2.73 5.36 27.31
N GLN A 173 -3.51 5.51 26.24
CA GLN A 173 -3.28 6.45 25.13
C GLN A 173 -3.87 7.85 25.39
N GLY A 174 -4.32 8.16 26.61
CA GLY A 174 -4.90 9.46 26.99
C GLY A 174 -6.38 9.64 26.61
N GLY A 175 -7.03 8.59 26.09
CA GLY A 175 -8.44 8.61 25.70
C GLY A 175 -9.42 8.48 26.87
N GLN A 176 -10.58 9.14 26.77
CA GLN A 176 -11.62 9.04 27.80
C GLN A 176 -12.52 7.82 27.54
N VAL A 177 -12.60 6.86 28.48
CA VAL A 177 -13.52 5.70 28.39
C VAL A 177 -14.99 6.10 28.20
N GLY A 178 -15.37 7.30 28.63
CA GLY A 178 -16.68 7.88 28.35
C GLY A 178 -16.97 8.00 26.85
N ALA A 179 -15.99 8.42 26.05
CA ALA A 179 -16.08 8.51 24.59
C ALA A 179 -16.16 7.11 23.96
N LEU A 180 -15.26 6.21 24.34
CA LEU A 180 -15.27 4.81 23.89
C LEU A 180 -16.61 4.11 24.16
N ARG A 181 -17.24 4.40 25.31
CA ARG A 181 -18.59 3.90 25.62
C ARG A 181 -19.66 4.46 24.68
N ARG A 182 -19.57 5.72 24.28
CA ARG A 182 -20.51 6.34 23.33
C ARG A 182 -20.38 5.69 21.94
N GLU A 183 -19.16 5.46 21.47
CA GLU A 183 -18.89 4.71 20.24
C GLU A 183 -19.48 3.30 20.30
N ALA A 184 -19.16 2.55 21.36
CA ALA A 184 -19.72 1.22 21.60
C ALA A 184 -21.26 1.18 21.63
N TRP A 185 -21.88 2.23 22.17
CA TRP A 185 -23.33 2.39 22.19
C TRP A 185 -23.90 2.70 20.81
N ALA A 186 -23.19 3.49 19.99
CA ALA A 186 -23.59 3.77 18.61
C ALA A 186 -23.57 2.47 17.79
N GLU A 187 -22.51 1.68 17.89
CA GLU A 187 -22.38 0.37 17.26
C GLU A 187 -23.50 -0.61 17.66
N LEU A 188 -23.85 -0.64 18.95
CA LEU A 188 -24.97 -1.47 19.43
C LEU A 188 -26.34 -1.04 18.88
N ARG A 189 -26.48 0.19 18.36
CA ARG A 189 -27.72 0.73 17.79
C ARG A 189 -27.78 0.66 16.27
N GLN A 190 -26.69 0.32 15.59
CA GLN A 190 -26.69 0.10 14.14
C GLN A 190 -27.52 -1.14 13.74
N ARG A 191 -27.92 -1.23 12.46
CA ARG A 191 -28.54 -2.43 11.88
C ARG A 191 -27.53 -3.58 11.93
N GLY A 192 -27.70 -4.48 12.89
CA GLY A 192 -26.74 -5.55 13.23
C GLY A 192 -26.51 -5.72 14.74
N GLY A 193 -26.87 -4.71 15.53
CA GLY A 193 -26.96 -4.76 17.00
C GLY A 193 -25.75 -5.42 17.68
N ARG A 194 -25.97 -6.58 18.31
CA ARG A 194 -24.91 -7.32 19.03
C ARG A 194 -23.80 -7.86 18.13
N ARG A 195 -24.06 -8.11 16.84
CA ARG A 195 -23.06 -8.62 15.89
C ARG A 195 -22.13 -7.50 15.43
N ALA A 196 -22.68 -6.33 15.10
CA ALA A 196 -21.92 -5.12 14.77
C ALA A 196 -20.97 -4.75 15.92
N PHE A 197 -21.51 -4.66 17.15
CA PHE A 197 -20.70 -4.44 18.36
C PHE A 197 -19.60 -5.51 18.55
N ALA A 198 -19.90 -6.78 18.31
CA ALA A 198 -18.90 -7.84 18.46
C ALA A 198 -17.78 -7.74 17.42
N SER A 199 -18.11 -7.39 16.17
CA SER A 199 -17.13 -7.16 15.09
C SER A 199 -16.25 -5.96 15.39
N TRP A 200 -16.86 -4.81 15.71
CA TRP A 200 -16.18 -3.59 16.11
C TRP A 200 -15.25 -3.81 17.30
N LEU A 201 -15.74 -4.49 18.34
CA LEU A 201 -14.95 -4.75 19.53
C LEU A 201 -13.80 -5.71 19.25
N HIS A 202 -14.01 -6.73 18.41
CA HIS A 202 -12.96 -7.65 18.03
C HIS A 202 -11.87 -6.94 17.20
N GLY A 203 -12.24 -6.12 16.22
CA GLY A 203 -11.30 -5.33 15.42
C GLY A 203 -10.48 -4.33 16.27
N ARG A 204 -11.13 -3.64 17.21
CA ARG A 204 -10.41 -2.80 18.20
C ARG A 204 -9.48 -3.61 19.10
N TYR A 205 -9.90 -4.82 19.48
CA TYR A 205 -9.13 -5.69 20.36
C TYR A 205 -7.89 -6.28 19.67
N THR A 206 -8.00 -6.73 18.41
CA THR A 206 -6.86 -7.27 17.65
C THR A 206 -5.84 -6.19 17.32
N ARG A 207 -6.27 -4.93 17.15
CA ARG A 207 -5.40 -3.75 16.95
C ARG A 207 -4.71 -3.26 18.25
N ARG A 208 -5.02 -3.82 19.42
CA ARG A 208 -4.70 -3.22 20.73
C ARG A 208 -3.26 -3.42 21.24
N GLY A 209 -2.56 -4.50 20.90
CA GLY A 209 -1.45 -4.92 21.76
C GLY A 209 -0.29 -5.69 21.15
N GLY A 210 0.06 -5.48 19.90
CA GLY A 210 1.49 -5.32 19.64
C GLY A 210 1.80 -3.86 19.90
N LYS A 211 3.00 -3.49 20.37
CA LYS A 211 3.59 -2.33 19.69
C LYS A 211 3.45 -2.69 18.21
N ALA A 212 2.64 -1.95 17.44
CA ALA A 212 2.87 -1.93 16.00
C ALA A 212 4.38 -1.72 15.90
N PRO A 213 5.11 -2.64 15.26
CA PRO A 213 6.55 -2.61 15.40
C PRO A 213 7.00 -1.19 15.09
N THR A 214 7.62 -0.53 16.07
CA THR A 214 7.93 0.88 15.86
C THR A 214 8.94 0.93 14.74
N TYR A 215 8.87 1.96 13.90
CA TYR A 215 9.89 2.12 12.88
C TYR A 215 11.30 2.11 13.49
N GLU A 216 11.46 2.69 14.67
CA GLU A 216 12.68 2.59 15.48
C GLU A 216 13.13 1.14 15.80
N ARG A 217 12.19 0.24 16.13
CA ARG A 217 12.49 -1.19 16.32
C ARG A 217 12.85 -1.85 14.98
N TRP A 218 12.09 -1.57 13.92
CA TRP A 218 12.39 -2.05 12.57
C TRP A 218 13.81 -1.68 12.15
N LEU A 219 14.20 -0.42 12.38
CA LEU A 219 15.54 0.08 12.07
C LEU A 219 16.62 -0.66 12.85
N ARG A 220 16.46 -0.84 14.16
CA ARG A 220 17.43 -1.58 14.98
C ARG A 220 17.72 -2.98 14.45
N LEU A 221 16.72 -3.62 13.84
CA LEU A 221 16.80 -4.99 13.35
C LEU A 221 17.28 -5.08 11.90
N TYR A 222 16.82 -4.17 11.03
CA TYR A 222 16.92 -4.35 9.57
C TYR A 222 17.63 -3.22 8.83
N ASP A 223 17.90 -2.08 9.46
CA ASP A 223 18.66 -0.98 8.85
C ASP A 223 20.15 -1.36 8.67
N ARG A 224 20.64 -2.31 9.49
CA ARG A 224 22.04 -2.77 9.54
C ARG A 224 22.29 -4.01 8.68
N GLN A 225 21.70 -4.13 7.50
CA GLN A 225 22.15 -5.17 6.57
C GLN A 225 23.63 -4.94 6.22
N PRO A 226 24.47 -5.96 6.08
CA PRO A 226 25.87 -5.75 5.70
C PRO A 226 25.92 -5.09 4.32
N ALA A 227 26.67 -3.98 4.23
CA ALA A 227 26.92 -3.31 2.96
C ALA A 227 27.49 -4.32 1.95
N PRO A 228 27.10 -4.24 0.66
CA PRO A 228 27.77 -5.02 -0.37
C PRO A 228 29.26 -4.68 -0.32
N ALA A 229 30.14 -5.70 -0.31
CA ALA A 229 31.57 -5.46 -0.30
C ALA A 229 31.93 -4.59 -1.52
N SER A 230 32.65 -3.47 -1.30
CA SER A 230 33.18 -2.66 -2.41
C SER A 230 34.00 -3.56 -3.33
N ARG A 231 33.71 -3.50 -4.63
CA ARG A 231 34.34 -4.30 -5.68
C ARG A 231 35.11 -3.37 -6.61
N ALA A 232 36.24 -3.84 -7.11
CA ALA A 232 36.97 -3.12 -8.14
C ALA A 232 36.08 -2.87 -9.38
N GLY A 233 36.07 -1.63 -9.87
CA GLY A 233 35.28 -1.24 -11.05
C GLY A 233 33.86 -0.72 -10.76
N ASN A 234 33.56 -0.35 -9.52
CA ASN A 234 32.32 0.39 -9.22
C ASN A 234 32.27 1.73 -9.97
N PRO A 235 31.08 2.17 -10.44
CA PRO A 235 30.94 3.50 -11.03
C PRO A 235 31.21 4.58 -9.97
N LEU A 236 31.91 5.64 -10.37
CA LEU A 236 32.06 6.85 -9.56
C LEU A 236 30.71 7.58 -9.53
N ILE A 237 30.23 7.88 -8.31
CA ILE A 237 28.99 8.65 -8.10
C ILE A 237 29.33 10.07 -7.68
N SER A 238 28.85 11.07 -8.43
CA SER A 238 28.97 12.48 -8.04
C SER A 238 27.77 12.92 -7.20
N ILE A 239 28.03 13.41 -6.00
CA ILE A 239 26.99 13.91 -5.09
C ILE A 239 26.87 15.43 -5.31
N LEU A 240 25.71 15.90 -5.78
CA LEU A 240 25.46 17.32 -6.01
C LEU A 240 24.94 17.95 -4.72
N LEU A 241 25.63 18.97 -4.21
CA LEU A 241 25.32 19.65 -2.96
C LEU A 241 25.20 21.18 -3.15
N PRO A 242 24.05 21.69 -3.62
CA PRO A 242 23.77 23.13 -3.58
C PRO A 242 23.67 23.59 -2.11
N THR A 243 24.41 24.63 -1.73
CA THR A 243 24.51 25.11 -0.34
C THR A 243 24.17 26.59 -0.24
N TYR A 244 23.34 27.00 0.72
CA TYR A 244 23.06 28.42 0.98
C TYR A 244 22.69 28.67 2.45
N ASN A 245 23.49 29.45 3.17
CA ASN A 245 23.24 29.91 4.55
C ASN A 245 22.86 28.80 5.55
N THR A 246 23.39 27.59 5.35
CA THR A 246 23.09 26.44 6.20
C THR A 246 23.66 26.62 7.60
N ALA A 247 22.88 26.29 8.63
CA ALA A 247 23.41 26.27 9.99
C ALA A 247 24.53 25.24 10.12
N GLU A 248 25.63 25.62 10.78
CA GLU A 248 26.86 24.81 10.87
C GLU A 248 26.61 23.36 11.34
N VAL A 249 25.73 23.17 12.33
CA VAL A 249 25.41 21.83 12.86
C VAL A 249 24.81 20.91 11.78
N TRP A 250 23.96 21.43 10.89
CA TRP A 250 23.31 20.64 9.84
C TRP A 250 24.25 20.39 8.68
N LEU A 251 25.00 21.42 8.26
CA LEU A 251 26.01 21.28 7.22
C LEU A 251 27.07 20.24 7.59
N ARG A 252 27.56 20.27 8.85
CA ARG A 252 28.51 19.26 9.34
C ARG A 252 27.93 17.86 9.34
N ARG A 253 26.68 17.66 9.81
CA ARG A 253 26.02 16.35 9.76
C ARG A 253 25.86 15.83 8.33
N CYS A 254 25.46 16.69 7.40
CA CYS A 254 25.39 16.36 5.99
C CYS A 254 26.75 15.86 5.46
N LEU A 255 27.80 16.66 5.64
CA LEU A 255 29.16 16.33 5.17
C LEU A 255 29.72 15.08 5.87
N ASP A 256 29.49 14.91 7.17
CA ASP A 256 29.90 13.72 7.92
C ASP A 256 29.18 12.46 7.40
N SER A 257 27.91 12.55 6.98
CA SER A 257 27.17 11.43 6.37
C SER A 257 27.76 10.99 5.02
N VAL A 258 28.33 11.93 4.26
CA VAL A 258 29.06 11.65 3.01
C VAL A 258 30.42 10.99 3.31
N LEU A 259 31.16 11.51 4.29
CA LEU A 259 32.43 10.90 4.72
C LEU A 259 32.26 9.50 5.31
N ALA A 260 31.10 9.22 5.92
CA ALA A 260 30.76 7.92 6.51
C ALA A 260 30.36 6.85 5.48
N GLN A 261 30.32 7.17 4.18
CA GLN A 261 29.97 6.20 3.14
C GLN A 261 30.95 5.03 3.13
N THR A 262 30.39 3.82 3.13
CA THR A 262 31.15 2.55 3.17
C THR A 262 31.88 2.25 1.86
N SER A 263 31.42 2.78 0.73
CA SER A 263 32.16 2.76 -0.54
C SER A 263 32.98 4.05 -0.69
N PRO A 264 34.21 3.97 -1.20
CA PRO A 264 35.03 5.15 -1.48
C PRO A 264 34.73 5.79 -2.85
N ASP A 265 33.89 5.17 -3.68
CA ASP A 265 33.68 5.47 -5.09
C ASP A 265 32.71 6.65 -5.30
N TRP A 266 32.99 7.77 -4.63
CA TRP A 266 32.21 8.99 -4.70
C TRP A 266 33.09 10.24 -4.79
N GLU A 267 32.51 11.32 -5.32
CA GLU A 267 33.01 12.69 -5.19
C GLU A 267 31.86 13.60 -4.74
N LEU A 268 32.18 14.66 -4.00
CA LEU A 268 31.19 15.62 -3.53
C LEU A 268 31.38 16.94 -4.27
N CYS A 269 30.38 17.31 -5.05
CA CYS A 269 30.34 18.51 -5.88
C CYS A 269 29.51 19.58 -5.17
N VAL A 270 30.18 20.45 -4.41
CA VAL A 270 29.52 21.53 -3.65
C VAL A 270 29.45 22.79 -4.48
N ALA A 271 28.27 23.42 -4.52
CA ALA A 271 28.10 24.78 -5.02
C ALA A 271 27.56 25.67 -3.89
N ASP A 272 28.42 26.52 -3.33
CA ASP A 272 27.98 27.54 -2.38
C ASP A 272 27.35 28.70 -3.17
N ASP A 273 26.06 28.94 -2.95
CA ASP A 273 25.24 29.90 -3.69
C ASP A 273 25.32 31.31 -3.08
N ALA A 274 26.56 31.77 -2.88
CA ALA A 274 26.89 33.04 -2.24
C ALA A 274 26.31 33.16 -0.82
N SER A 275 26.63 32.20 0.06
CA SER A 275 26.25 32.27 1.47
C SER A 275 26.80 33.54 2.12
N ALA A 276 25.93 34.30 2.79
CA ALA A 276 26.29 35.52 3.50
C ALA A 276 27.01 35.22 4.83
N GLU A 277 26.74 34.04 5.38
CA GLU A 277 27.20 33.58 6.68
C GLU A 277 28.62 32.99 6.60
N PRO A 278 29.65 33.60 7.23
CA PRO A 278 31.05 33.17 7.09
C PRO A 278 31.31 31.73 7.56
N GLN A 279 30.50 31.21 8.49
CA GLN A 279 30.63 29.84 8.99
C GLN A 279 30.46 28.79 7.90
N VAL A 280 29.61 29.02 6.89
CA VAL A 280 29.41 28.06 5.80
C VAL A 280 30.72 27.87 5.05
N ARG A 281 31.38 28.98 4.70
CA ARG A 281 32.67 28.95 4.03
C ARG A 281 33.73 28.24 4.85
N ASN A 282 33.85 28.57 6.14
CA ASN A 282 34.82 27.95 7.03
C ASN A 282 34.63 26.43 7.13
N VAL A 283 33.38 25.96 7.27
CA VAL A 283 33.06 24.53 7.32
C VAL A 283 33.42 23.84 6.00
N LEU A 284 33.02 24.40 4.86
CA LEU A 284 33.32 23.80 3.56
C LEU A 284 34.83 23.72 3.30
N GLU A 285 35.59 24.79 3.58
CA GLU A 285 37.06 24.80 3.46
C GLU A 285 37.72 23.78 4.40
N GLU A 286 37.22 23.62 5.64
CA GLU A 286 37.69 22.61 6.59
C GLU A 286 37.51 21.18 6.03
N TYR A 287 36.33 20.86 5.49
CA TYR A 287 36.05 19.52 4.96
C TYR A 287 36.80 19.24 3.65
N ALA A 288 36.91 20.21 2.74
CA ALA A 288 37.71 20.06 1.53
C ALA A 288 39.22 19.87 1.83
N ALA A 289 39.72 20.44 2.91
CA ALA A 289 41.08 20.18 3.38
C ALA A 289 41.25 18.77 3.99
N ARG A 290 40.16 18.18 4.53
CA ARG A 290 40.15 16.83 5.12
C ARG A 290 40.05 15.71 4.09
N ASP A 291 39.32 15.92 2.99
CA ASP A 291 39.13 14.90 1.95
C ASP A 291 39.17 15.51 0.54
N PRO A 292 40.13 15.10 -0.32
CA PRO A 292 40.31 15.69 -1.66
C PRO A 292 39.17 15.36 -2.63
N ARG A 293 38.26 14.44 -2.29
CA ARG A 293 37.07 14.13 -3.09
C ARG A 293 35.99 15.21 -3.00
N ILE A 294 36.15 16.18 -2.09
CA ILE A 294 35.23 17.31 -1.92
C ILE A 294 35.71 18.49 -2.77
N GLN A 295 34.93 18.83 -3.79
CA GLN A 295 35.18 19.93 -4.70
C GLN A 295 34.16 21.04 -4.47
N ILE A 296 34.62 22.29 -4.42
CA ILE A 296 33.76 23.43 -4.10
C ILE A 296 33.81 24.47 -5.21
N HIS A 297 32.64 24.89 -5.67
CA HIS A 297 32.45 26.07 -6.50
C HIS A 297 31.81 27.19 -5.67
N TRP A 298 32.47 28.34 -5.63
CA TRP A 298 31.97 29.55 -4.96
C TRP A 298 31.27 30.42 -5.99
N ARG A 299 29.94 30.55 -5.90
CA ARG A 299 29.17 31.41 -6.79
C ARG A 299 29.31 32.87 -6.36
N GLU A 300 29.38 33.78 -7.33
CA GLU A 300 29.52 35.22 -7.08
C GLU A 300 28.21 35.88 -6.63
N CYS A 301 27.07 35.28 -7.00
CA CYS A 301 25.73 35.74 -6.65
C CYS A 301 24.80 34.55 -6.36
N ASN A 302 23.80 34.81 -5.51
CA ASN A 302 22.74 33.85 -5.22
C ASN A 302 21.84 33.70 -6.44
N GLY A 303 21.83 32.51 -7.04
CA GLY A 303 20.95 32.13 -8.16
C GLY A 303 19.92 31.07 -7.78
N HIS A 304 19.72 30.83 -6.49
CA HIS A 304 18.86 29.81 -5.92
C HIS A 304 19.24 28.37 -6.32
N ILE A 305 18.45 27.40 -5.84
CA ILE A 305 18.77 25.98 -5.90
C ILE A 305 18.98 25.45 -7.32
N SER A 306 18.22 25.91 -8.32
CA SER A 306 18.35 25.44 -9.70
C SER A 306 19.73 25.79 -10.29
N ALA A 307 20.15 27.05 -10.15
CA ALA A 307 21.43 27.49 -10.67
C ALA A 307 22.59 26.89 -9.85
N ALA A 308 22.46 26.82 -8.53
CA ALA A 308 23.44 26.18 -7.65
C ALA A 308 23.64 24.70 -8.00
N SER A 309 22.56 23.95 -8.21
CA SER A 309 22.61 22.55 -8.65
C SER A 309 23.28 22.38 -10.02
N ASN A 310 23.07 23.32 -10.95
CA ASN A 310 23.79 23.31 -12.23
C ASN A 310 25.30 23.60 -12.06
N SER A 311 25.69 24.50 -11.16
CA SER A 311 27.09 24.72 -10.81
C SER A 311 27.73 23.47 -10.20
N ALA A 312 27.02 22.77 -9.32
CA ALA A 312 27.47 21.49 -8.77
C ALA A 312 27.58 20.42 -9.87
N LEU A 313 26.59 20.31 -10.75
CA LEU A 313 26.60 19.39 -11.89
C LEU A 313 27.79 19.63 -12.83
N ALA A 314 28.23 20.88 -13.00
CA ALA A 314 29.40 21.21 -13.82
C ALA A 314 30.73 20.72 -13.21
N LEU A 315 30.78 20.46 -11.89
CA LEU A 315 31.94 19.84 -11.24
C LEU A 315 31.95 18.31 -11.36
N ALA A 316 30.80 17.70 -11.66
CA ALA A 316 30.63 16.25 -11.65
C ALA A 316 31.41 15.56 -12.78
N THR A 317 32.19 14.56 -12.40
CA THR A 317 32.99 13.70 -13.29
C THR A 317 32.49 12.25 -13.34
N GLY A 318 31.79 11.80 -12.29
CA GLY A 318 31.15 10.49 -12.22
C GLY A 318 30.09 10.25 -13.29
N ASP A 319 29.86 8.99 -13.66
CA ASP A 319 28.90 8.63 -14.72
C ASP A 319 27.45 8.85 -14.27
N HIS A 320 27.22 8.79 -12.96
CA HIS A 320 25.93 9.01 -12.33
C HIS A 320 26.05 10.10 -11.26
N VAL A 321 24.97 10.87 -11.12
CA VAL A 321 24.85 11.89 -10.08
C VAL A 321 23.72 11.54 -9.13
N ILE A 322 23.87 11.95 -7.87
CA ILE A 322 22.81 11.90 -6.86
C ILE A 322 22.57 13.27 -6.26
N LEU A 323 21.35 13.52 -5.80
CA LEU A 323 20.93 14.80 -5.21
C LEU A 323 20.99 14.73 -3.68
N LEU A 324 21.65 15.70 -3.05
CA LEU A 324 21.68 15.83 -1.59
C LEU A 324 21.44 17.28 -1.19
N ASP A 325 20.46 17.49 -0.30
CA ASP A 325 20.22 18.79 0.29
C ASP A 325 21.20 19.04 1.45
N HIS A 326 21.65 20.28 1.60
CA HIS A 326 22.76 20.67 2.47
C HIS A 326 22.52 20.48 3.97
N ASP A 327 21.29 20.18 4.38
CA ASP A 327 20.88 19.90 5.76
C ASP A 327 20.40 18.45 5.98
N ASP A 328 20.39 17.62 4.95
CA ASP A 328 19.96 16.22 5.02
C ASP A 328 21.14 15.25 5.24
N GLU A 329 20.83 13.98 5.48
CA GLU A 329 21.85 12.94 5.69
C GLU A 329 21.64 11.75 4.76
N LEU A 330 22.74 11.17 4.27
CA LEU A 330 22.72 9.91 3.54
C LEU A 330 22.88 8.72 4.49
N HIS A 331 22.19 7.62 4.18
CA HIS A 331 22.47 6.35 4.83
C HIS A 331 23.93 5.93 4.54
N PRO A 332 24.71 5.36 5.50
CA PRO A 332 26.13 5.00 5.29
C PRO A 332 26.41 4.00 4.14
N GLN A 333 25.36 3.38 3.61
CA GLN A 333 25.42 2.42 2.50
C GLN A 333 24.83 2.95 1.20
N ALA A 334 24.44 4.23 1.13
CA ALA A 334 23.79 4.81 -0.03
C ALA A 334 24.62 4.59 -1.30
N ILE A 335 25.89 4.99 -1.30
CA ILE A 335 26.78 4.86 -2.47
C ILE A 335 26.98 3.38 -2.84
N ALA A 336 27.31 2.52 -1.86
CA ALA A 336 27.55 1.10 -2.12
C ALA A 336 26.30 0.40 -2.70
N THR A 337 25.11 0.73 -2.20
CA THR A 337 23.84 0.15 -2.65
C THR A 337 23.45 0.64 -4.04
N VAL A 338 23.62 1.94 -4.31
CA VAL A 338 23.37 2.51 -5.65
C VAL A 338 24.33 1.92 -6.68
N SER A 339 25.63 1.84 -6.38
CA SER A 339 26.62 1.24 -7.28
C SER A 339 26.35 -0.24 -7.57
N GLU A 340 25.91 -1.01 -6.56
CA GLU A 340 25.47 -2.40 -6.78
C GLU A 340 24.24 -2.46 -7.69
N ALA A 341 23.22 -1.65 -7.45
CA ALA A 341 22.00 -1.64 -8.25
C ALA A 341 22.28 -1.27 -9.71
N LEU A 342 23.12 -0.25 -9.97
CA LEU A 342 23.53 0.14 -11.32
C LEU A 342 24.36 -0.94 -12.02
N ARG A 343 25.15 -1.72 -11.28
CA ARG A 343 25.90 -2.86 -11.83
C ARG A 343 24.98 -4.02 -12.20
N GLU A 344 23.95 -4.29 -11.39
CA GLU A 344 22.95 -5.32 -11.65
C GLU A 344 21.97 -4.93 -12.75
N HIS A 345 21.78 -3.63 -12.95
CA HIS A 345 20.89 -3.05 -13.93
C HIS A 345 21.60 -1.95 -14.73
N PRO A 346 22.58 -2.31 -15.59
CA PRO A 346 23.38 -1.33 -16.35
C PRO A 346 22.56 -0.50 -17.35
N GLN A 347 21.32 -0.89 -17.62
CA GLN A 347 20.39 -0.12 -18.46
C GLN A 347 19.71 1.04 -17.72
N TRP A 348 19.78 1.08 -16.38
CA TRP A 348 19.19 2.15 -15.59
C TRP A 348 19.92 3.47 -15.84
N GLN A 349 19.20 4.46 -16.32
CA GLN A 349 19.68 5.84 -16.49
C GLN A 349 19.08 6.79 -15.46
N MET A 350 18.04 6.33 -14.76
CA MET A 350 17.41 7.01 -13.63
C MET A 350 17.07 5.94 -12.59
N ALA A 351 17.31 6.23 -11.32
CA ALA A 351 16.85 5.38 -10.23
C ALA A 351 16.47 6.25 -9.02
N TYR A 352 15.75 5.67 -8.07
CA TYR A 352 15.43 6.34 -6.82
C TYR A 352 15.33 5.34 -5.66
N SER A 353 15.55 5.84 -4.45
CA SER A 353 15.44 5.05 -3.22
C SER A 353 14.19 5.39 -2.41
N ASP A 354 13.89 4.57 -1.41
CA ASP A 354 13.01 4.99 -0.31
C ASP A 354 13.69 6.07 0.54
N GLU A 355 12.90 6.81 1.31
CA GLU A 355 13.36 7.86 2.23
C GLU A 355 12.56 7.84 3.53
N ASP A 356 13.09 8.47 4.57
CA ASP A 356 12.37 8.75 5.80
C ASP A 356 12.73 10.13 6.34
N LYS A 357 12.13 10.49 7.48
CA LYS A 357 12.41 11.76 8.15
C LYS A 357 13.35 11.55 9.32
N ILE A 358 14.22 12.53 9.57
CA ILE A 358 15.10 12.59 10.73
C ILE A 358 14.89 13.89 11.50
N ASP A 359 14.75 13.81 12.83
CA ASP A 359 14.63 14.99 13.68
C ASP A 359 15.99 15.57 14.10
N ALA A 360 15.97 16.64 14.89
CA ALA A 360 17.18 17.31 15.38
C ALA A 360 18.06 16.38 16.25
N GLU A 361 17.43 15.46 16.98
CA GLU A 361 18.08 14.47 17.85
C GLU A 361 18.66 13.28 17.07
N GLY A 362 18.41 13.19 15.77
CA GLY A 362 18.88 12.09 14.92
C GLY A 362 17.97 10.86 14.95
N ARG A 363 16.74 10.99 15.46
CA ARG A 363 15.75 9.91 15.46
C ARG A 363 15.01 9.91 14.12
N ARG A 364 14.99 8.72 13.51
CA ARG A 364 14.33 8.46 12.22
C ARG A 364 12.87 8.02 12.40
N TYR A 365 11.96 8.52 11.55
CA TYR A 365 10.51 8.30 11.61
C TYR A 365 9.81 8.55 10.25
N ASP A 366 8.52 8.20 10.15
CA ASP A 366 7.65 8.46 8.99
C ASP A 366 8.23 8.03 7.63
N PRO A 367 8.55 6.73 7.45
CA PRO A 367 9.15 6.25 6.20
C PRO A 367 8.18 6.35 5.02
N TYR A 368 8.70 6.81 3.89
CA TYR A 368 8.03 6.71 2.60
C TYR A 368 8.54 5.49 1.83
N PHE A 369 7.77 4.41 1.95
CA PHE A 369 7.99 3.19 1.17
C PHE A 369 7.30 3.31 -0.19
N LYS A 370 8.09 3.67 -1.20
CA LYS A 370 7.65 3.98 -2.55
C LYS A 370 7.32 2.71 -3.33
N PRO A 371 6.40 2.75 -4.30
CA PRO A 371 6.25 1.68 -5.28
C PRO A 371 7.43 1.67 -6.26
N ASP A 372 7.54 0.59 -7.04
CA ASP A 372 8.29 0.62 -8.31
C ASP A 372 7.70 1.69 -9.24
N TRP A 373 8.39 1.96 -10.36
CA TRP A 373 8.07 3.06 -11.28
C TRP A 373 6.57 3.22 -11.55
N ASN A 374 6.02 4.36 -11.12
CA ASN A 374 4.60 4.67 -11.18
C ASN A 374 4.38 6.05 -11.82
N PRO A 375 4.25 6.12 -13.15
CA PRO A 375 4.17 7.40 -13.86
C PRO A 375 2.89 8.18 -13.53
N ASP A 376 1.79 7.49 -13.23
CA ASP A 376 0.54 8.15 -12.81
C ASP A 376 0.70 8.83 -11.44
N LEU A 377 1.37 8.16 -10.50
CA LEU A 377 1.68 8.74 -9.19
C LEU A 377 2.62 9.93 -9.34
N LEU A 378 3.66 9.83 -10.18
CA LEU A 378 4.60 10.92 -10.44
C LEU A 378 3.91 12.19 -10.95
N CYS A 379 2.85 12.07 -11.75
CA CYS A 379 2.10 13.21 -12.25
C CYS A 379 1.25 13.90 -11.17
N GLY A 380 0.89 13.18 -10.11
CA GLY A 380 0.12 13.72 -8.99
C GLY A 380 0.97 14.16 -7.80
N HIS A 381 2.15 13.59 -7.62
CA HIS A 381 3.07 13.85 -6.52
C HIS A 381 4.49 13.36 -6.87
N ASN A 382 5.54 14.07 -6.46
CA ASN A 382 6.92 13.66 -6.70
C ASN A 382 7.31 12.39 -5.91
N CYS A 383 7.03 11.21 -6.46
CA CYS A 383 7.39 9.93 -5.83
C CYS A 383 8.84 9.50 -6.06
N VAL A 384 9.62 10.24 -6.85
CA VAL A 384 11.06 10.02 -7.05
C VAL A 384 11.83 10.67 -5.91
N SER A 385 11.59 11.98 -5.70
CA SER A 385 12.11 12.75 -4.56
C SER A 385 13.60 12.46 -4.31
N HIS A 386 13.96 12.15 -3.07
CA HIS A 386 15.28 11.76 -2.64
C HIS A 386 15.30 10.25 -2.29
N LEU A 387 16.39 9.51 -2.47
CA LEU A 387 17.59 9.87 -3.22
C LEU A 387 17.37 9.61 -4.71
N GLY A 388 17.24 10.67 -5.52
CA GLY A 388 17.23 10.55 -6.98
C GLY A 388 18.64 10.31 -7.54
N VAL A 389 18.77 9.34 -8.44
CA VAL A 389 20.00 8.96 -9.14
C VAL A 389 19.78 9.15 -10.64
N TYR A 390 20.70 9.83 -11.31
CA TYR A 390 20.57 10.15 -12.73
C TYR A 390 21.89 9.94 -13.47
N SER A 391 21.82 9.42 -14.69
CA SER A 391 22.96 9.43 -15.61
C SER A 391 23.37 10.89 -15.88
N ARG A 392 24.67 11.19 -15.74
CA ARG A 392 25.21 12.52 -16.02
C ARG A 392 25.02 12.90 -17.50
N GLU A 393 25.14 11.92 -18.39
CA GLU A 393 24.90 12.11 -19.84
C GLU A 393 23.46 12.54 -20.10
N LEU A 394 22.48 11.87 -19.47
CA LEU A 394 21.07 12.21 -19.58
C LEU A 394 20.82 13.66 -19.11
N LEU A 395 21.35 14.04 -17.95
CA LEU A 395 21.18 15.40 -17.42
C LEU A 395 21.82 16.46 -18.30
N THR A 396 23.00 16.17 -18.84
CA THR A 396 23.71 17.08 -19.76
C THR A 396 22.89 17.30 -21.03
N ASN A 397 22.34 16.24 -21.61
CA ASN A 397 21.48 16.31 -22.81
C ASN A 397 20.18 17.07 -22.56
N LEU A 398 19.65 17.01 -21.33
CA LEU A 398 18.45 17.74 -20.90
C LEU A 398 18.72 19.20 -20.51
N GLY A 399 19.98 19.63 -20.43
CA GLY A 399 20.36 20.97 -19.98
C GLY A 399 20.26 21.20 -18.46
N GLY A 400 20.27 20.13 -17.65
CA GLY A 400 20.29 20.21 -16.19
C GLY A 400 18.98 20.69 -15.55
N PHE A 401 19.11 21.48 -14.48
CA PHE A 401 18.02 22.06 -13.69
C PHE A 401 17.53 23.37 -14.32
N ARG A 402 16.21 23.61 -14.32
CA ARG A 402 15.63 24.82 -14.92
C ARG A 402 15.35 25.88 -13.85
N GLU A 403 15.88 27.07 -14.07
CA GLU A 403 15.55 28.24 -13.26
C GLU A 403 14.05 28.60 -13.34
N GLY A 404 13.50 29.09 -12.24
CA GLY A 404 12.08 29.45 -12.10
C GLY A 404 11.19 28.29 -11.64
N LEU A 405 11.78 27.14 -11.29
CA LEU A 405 11.10 25.98 -10.68
C LEU A 405 11.68 25.64 -9.29
N GLU A 406 12.27 26.62 -8.62
CA GLU A 406 12.82 26.46 -7.28
C GLU A 406 11.76 25.90 -6.33
N GLY A 407 12.15 24.92 -5.51
CA GLY A 407 11.26 24.16 -4.63
C GLY A 407 10.56 22.97 -5.29
N SER A 408 10.66 22.81 -6.62
CA SER A 408 10.20 21.62 -7.36
C SER A 408 11.10 21.28 -8.56
N GLN A 409 12.35 21.75 -8.52
CA GLN A 409 13.32 21.57 -9.58
C GLN A 409 13.69 20.10 -9.81
N ASP A 410 13.64 19.29 -8.75
CA ASP A 410 13.84 17.85 -8.74
C ASP A 410 12.65 17.11 -9.37
N TRP A 411 11.42 17.53 -9.08
CA TRP A 411 10.21 16.97 -9.71
C TRP A 411 10.20 17.26 -11.21
N ASP A 412 10.52 18.49 -11.61
CA ASP A 412 10.69 18.85 -13.02
C ASP A 412 11.75 18.01 -13.72
N LEU A 413 12.90 17.83 -13.07
CA LEU A 413 13.98 17.01 -13.60
C LEU A 413 13.53 15.55 -13.78
N ALA A 414 12.87 14.97 -12.77
CA ALA A 414 12.35 13.61 -12.82
C ALA A 414 11.34 13.42 -13.95
N LEU A 415 10.41 14.37 -14.14
CA LEU A 415 9.45 14.37 -15.25
C LEU A 415 10.19 14.40 -16.60
N ARG A 416 11.10 15.36 -16.81
CA ARG A 416 11.87 15.46 -18.06
C ARG A 416 12.76 14.25 -18.34
N CYS A 417 13.36 13.65 -17.32
CA CYS A 417 14.10 12.40 -17.46
C CYS A 417 13.18 11.28 -17.91
N SER A 418 12.01 11.14 -17.28
CA SER A 418 11.04 10.10 -17.64
C SER A 418 10.52 10.21 -19.08
N GLU A 419 10.47 11.42 -19.64
CA GLU A 419 10.07 11.68 -21.03
C GLU A 419 11.09 11.09 -22.05
N GLN A 420 12.35 10.91 -21.65
CA GLN A 420 13.43 10.40 -22.52
C GLN A 420 13.71 8.90 -22.30
N LEU A 421 13.10 8.29 -21.30
CA LEU A 421 13.45 6.94 -20.84
C LEU A 421 12.30 5.97 -21.07
N ARG A 422 12.66 4.74 -21.42
CA ARG A 422 11.71 3.62 -21.33
C ARG A 422 11.56 3.17 -19.87
N PRO A 423 10.42 2.55 -19.49
CA PRO A 423 10.21 2.07 -18.12
C PRO A 423 11.31 1.11 -17.60
N ASP A 424 11.93 0.30 -18.45
CA ASP A 424 13.01 -0.63 -18.08
C ASP A 424 14.34 0.07 -17.72
N GLN A 425 14.46 1.36 -18.03
CA GLN A 425 15.62 2.21 -17.74
C GLN A 425 15.44 3.04 -16.47
N ILE A 426 14.32 2.88 -15.76
CA ILE A 426 14.02 3.56 -14.51
C ILE A 426 13.93 2.53 -13.38
N GLY A 427 14.80 2.68 -12.37
CA GLY A 427 14.92 1.76 -11.26
C GLY A 427 14.36 2.26 -9.94
N HIS A 428 13.94 1.34 -9.08
CA HIS A 428 13.62 1.61 -7.70
C HIS A 428 14.47 0.71 -6.80
N ILE A 429 15.15 1.32 -5.83
CA ILE A 429 15.92 0.65 -4.79
C ILE A 429 15.10 0.73 -3.49
N PRO A 430 14.38 -0.34 -3.09
CA PRO A 430 13.43 -0.31 -1.97
C PRO A 430 14.14 -0.40 -0.61
N MET A 431 15.09 0.52 -0.40
CA MET A 431 15.85 0.73 0.83
C MET A 431 15.83 2.22 1.15
N VAL A 432 15.72 2.54 2.43
CA VAL A 432 15.80 3.93 2.90
C VAL A 432 17.25 4.37 2.87
N LEU A 433 17.64 5.11 1.83
CA LEU A 433 19.01 5.59 1.63
C LEU A 433 19.19 7.09 1.89
N TYR A 434 18.08 7.78 2.16
CA TYR A 434 18.03 9.22 2.38
C TYR A 434 17.24 9.56 3.64
N HIS A 435 17.74 10.50 4.43
CA HIS A 435 17.14 10.95 5.68
C HIS A 435 16.83 12.44 5.60
N TRP A 436 15.56 12.77 5.34
CA TRP A 436 15.08 14.14 5.17
C TRP A 436 14.89 14.82 6.52
N ARG A 437 15.62 15.90 6.76
CA ARG A 437 15.60 16.61 8.04
C ARG A 437 14.30 17.40 8.19
N ALA A 438 13.58 17.09 9.28
CA ALA A 438 12.35 17.75 9.66
C ALA A 438 12.58 18.72 10.82
N ILE A 439 12.93 19.96 10.49
CA ILE A 439 13.17 21.08 11.43
C ILE A 439 12.44 22.35 10.99
N ASP A 440 12.28 23.31 11.91
CA ASP A 440 11.71 24.63 11.61
C ASP A 440 12.55 25.34 10.52
N GLY A 441 11.90 25.74 9.43
CA GLY A 441 12.55 26.35 8.27
C GLY A 441 12.93 25.38 7.14
N SER A 442 12.80 24.06 7.34
CA SER A 442 12.86 23.05 6.26
C SER A 442 11.51 22.95 5.54
N THR A 443 11.52 22.61 4.25
CA THR A 443 10.32 22.29 3.47
C THR A 443 9.52 21.13 4.08
N ALA A 444 10.16 20.27 4.86
CA ALA A 444 9.53 19.18 5.61
C ALA A 444 8.51 19.67 6.66
N GLN A 445 8.65 20.90 7.20
CA GLN A 445 7.76 21.46 8.24
C GLN A 445 7.23 22.88 7.94
N GLY A 446 7.94 23.71 7.19
CA GLY A 446 7.66 25.13 7.01
C GLY A 446 6.43 25.46 6.17
N VAL A 447 5.61 26.42 6.62
CA VAL A 447 4.38 26.88 5.92
C VAL A 447 4.72 27.89 4.82
N ASP A 448 5.70 28.76 5.02
CA ASP A 448 6.05 29.84 4.07
C ASP A 448 6.76 29.34 2.80
N GLN A 449 7.52 28.24 2.89
CA GLN A 449 8.19 27.64 1.74
C GLN A 449 7.24 26.82 0.85
N LYS A 450 6.02 26.51 1.32
CA LYS A 450 5.04 25.70 0.57
C LYS A 450 4.41 26.46 -0.60
N GLY A 451 4.32 27.79 -0.56
CA GLY A 451 3.59 28.58 -1.57
C GLY A 451 4.26 28.61 -2.96
N TYR A 452 5.56 28.93 -3.00
CA TYR A 452 6.29 29.00 -4.28
C TYR A 452 6.60 27.60 -4.83
N ALA A 453 7.02 26.66 -3.97
CA ALA A 453 7.28 25.28 -4.34
C ALA A 453 6.02 24.63 -4.93
N HIS A 454 4.85 24.88 -4.35
CA HIS A 454 3.58 24.44 -4.91
C HIS A 454 3.32 24.98 -6.33
N THR A 455 3.55 26.27 -6.53
CA THR A 455 3.35 26.92 -7.85
C THR A 455 4.32 26.36 -8.89
N ALA A 456 5.57 26.14 -8.50
CA ALA A 456 6.59 25.50 -9.33
C ALA A 456 6.21 24.05 -9.68
N GLY A 457 5.73 23.26 -8.72
CA GLY A 457 5.25 21.89 -8.96
C GLY A 457 4.08 21.83 -9.95
N LEU A 458 3.07 22.70 -9.78
CA LEU A 458 1.95 22.80 -10.71
C LEU A 458 2.45 23.10 -12.14
N ARG A 459 3.35 24.08 -12.25
CA ARG A 459 3.97 24.45 -13.52
C ARG A 459 4.77 23.31 -14.13
N ALA A 460 5.54 22.55 -13.33
CA ALA A 460 6.33 21.42 -13.79
C ALA A 460 5.46 20.33 -14.44
N VAL A 461 4.34 19.98 -13.79
CA VAL A 461 3.39 18.97 -14.30
C VAL A 461 2.64 19.49 -15.54
N GLN A 462 2.20 20.75 -15.55
CA GLN A 462 1.56 21.35 -16.73
C GLN A 462 2.51 21.38 -17.95
N GLU A 463 3.75 21.79 -17.74
CA GLU A 463 4.76 21.84 -18.80
C GLU A 463 5.17 20.43 -19.26
N HIS A 464 5.14 19.41 -18.39
CA HIS A 464 5.31 18.01 -18.77
C HIS A 464 4.27 17.58 -19.82
N PHE A 465 2.98 17.80 -19.56
CA PHE A 465 1.94 17.46 -20.54
C PHE A 465 2.05 18.30 -21.83
N ALA A 466 2.42 19.57 -21.72
CA ALA A 466 2.66 20.42 -22.89
C ALA A 466 3.80 19.87 -23.78
N ARG A 467 4.92 19.41 -23.19
CA ARG A 467 6.04 18.79 -23.93
C ARG A 467 5.65 17.48 -24.59
N GLN A 468 4.77 16.70 -23.95
CA GLN A 468 4.22 15.46 -24.50
C GLN A 468 3.11 15.70 -25.55
N GLY A 469 2.74 16.96 -25.84
CA GLY A 469 1.69 17.29 -26.79
C GLY A 469 0.28 16.91 -26.32
N LEU A 470 0.08 16.77 -25.00
CA LEU A 470 -1.18 16.36 -24.39
C LEU A 470 -1.89 17.58 -23.76
N ALA A 471 -3.14 17.80 -24.14
CA ALA A 471 -4.01 18.83 -23.57
C ALA A 471 -4.64 18.37 -22.24
N ALA A 472 -3.82 17.93 -21.29
CA ALA A 472 -4.29 17.53 -19.97
C ALA A 472 -4.48 18.76 -19.06
N GLU A 473 -5.54 18.75 -18.26
CA GLU A 473 -5.75 19.77 -17.22
C GLU A 473 -5.17 19.29 -15.90
N VAL A 474 -4.46 20.16 -15.20
CA VAL A 474 -3.85 19.86 -13.90
C VAL A 474 -4.47 20.75 -12.84
N HIS A 475 -5.07 20.12 -11.83
CA HIS A 475 -5.81 20.78 -10.75
C HIS A 475 -5.22 20.40 -9.40
N GLU A 476 -5.09 21.35 -8.47
CA GLU A 476 -4.72 21.03 -7.08
C GLU A 476 -5.83 20.19 -6.42
N ILE A 477 -5.42 19.20 -5.63
CA ILE A 477 -6.36 18.40 -4.84
C ILE A 477 -6.71 19.16 -3.57
N GLU A 478 -8.01 19.43 -3.40
CA GLU A 478 -8.50 20.16 -2.23
C GLU A 478 -8.04 19.53 -0.91
N GLY A 479 -7.43 20.37 -0.07
CA GLY A 479 -6.93 20.00 1.25
C GLY A 479 -5.57 19.28 1.26
N ILE A 480 -4.89 19.14 0.13
CA ILE A 480 -3.58 18.49 0.02
C ILE A 480 -2.64 19.33 -0.83
N HIS A 481 -1.84 20.18 -0.17
CA HIS A 481 -0.85 21.01 -0.85
C HIS A 481 0.23 20.18 -1.54
N GLY A 482 0.57 20.57 -2.77
CA GLY A 482 1.60 19.87 -3.56
C GLY A 482 1.14 18.54 -4.16
N ALA A 483 -0.18 18.30 -4.20
CA ALA A 483 -0.78 17.13 -4.83
C ALA A 483 -1.75 17.55 -5.93
N PHE A 484 -1.66 16.91 -7.10
CA PHE A 484 -2.42 17.29 -8.28
C PHE A 484 -3.29 16.15 -8.84
N ARG A 485 -4.50 16.50 -9.29
CA ARG A 485 -5.35 15.69 -10.16
C ARG A 485 -5.06 16.07 -11.61
N VAL A 486 -4.76 15.07 -12.42
CA VAL A 486 -4.65 15.22 -13.87
C VAL A 486 -5.94 14.74 -14.53
N ARG A 487 -6.57 15.60 -15.33
CA ARG A 487 -7.71 15.23 -16.19
C ARG A 487 -7.23 15.14 -17.63
N HIS A 488 -7.27 13.94 -18.19
CA HIS A 488 -6.92 13.72 -19.59
C HIS A 488 -8.09 14.11 -20.50
N PRO A 489 -7.82 14.62 -21.72
CA PRO A 489 -8.86 14.93 -22.68
C PRO A 489 -9.52 13.64 -23.18
N LEU A 490 -10.84 13.70 -23.41
CA LEU A 490 -11.56 12.65 -24.12
C LEU A 490 -11.46 12.89 -25.64
N PRO A 491 -11.47 11.83 -26.46
CA PRO A 491 -11.63 11.97 -27.91
C PRO A 491 -12.96 12.65 -28.25
N GLU A 492 -12.98 13.36 -29.38
CA GLU A 492 -14.19 13.92 -29.98
C GLU A 492 -14.49 13.23 -31.33
N PRO A 493 -15.65 12.55 -31.49
CA PRO A 493 -16.71 12.37 -30.49
C PRO A 493 -16.29 11.43 -29.36
N ALA A 494 -16.90 11.63 -28.18
CA ALA A 494 -16.70 10.78 -27.02
C ALA A 494 -17.01 9.29 -27.34
N PRO A 495 -16.16 8.33 -26.91
CA PRO A 495 -16.36 6.92 -27.21
C PRO A 495 -17.58 6.34 -26.50
N ARG A 496 -18.41 5.60 -27.24
CA ARG A 496 -19.55 4.88 -26.66
C ARG A 496 -19.11 3.90 -25.56
N ILE A 497 -19.84 3.88 -24.44
CA ILE A 497 -19.60 2.98 -23.30
C ILE A 497 -20.78 1.99 -23.14
N SER A 498 -20.49 0.69 -23.04
CA SER A 498 -21.48 -0.31 -22.58
C SER A 498 -21.24 -0.65 -21.12
N ILE A 499 -22.21 -0.36 -20.25
CA ILE A 499 -22.18 -0.70 -18.82
C ILE A 499 -22.86 -2.04 -18.63
N ILE A 500 -22.09 -3.08 -18.30
CA ILE A 500 -22.58 -4.45 -18.15
C ILE A 500 -22.94 -4.69 -16.69
N VAL A 501 -24.20 -5.03 -16.42
CA VAL A 501 -24.73 -5.23 -15.08
C VAL A 501 -25.34 -6.64 -14.93
N PRO A 502 -24.55 -7.65 -14.53
CA PRO A 502 -25.05 -8.98 -14.18
C PRO A 502 -25.96 -8.91 -12.95
N THR A 503 -27.12 -9.56 -13.00
CA THR A 503 -28.08 -9.54 -11.88
C THR A 503 -28.84 -10.85 -11.76
N ARG A 504 -29.32 -11.13 -10.54
CA ARG A 504 -30.29 -12.17 -10.26
C ARG A 504 -31.14 -11.76 -9.06
N ASP A 505 -32.45 -11.61 -9.29
CA ASP A 505 -33.42 -11.14 -8.31
C ASP A 505 -32.97 -9.82 -7.62
N ARG A 506 -33.43 -9.56 -6.38
CA ARG A 506 -32.98 -8.41 -5.56
C ARG A 506 -33.12 -7.07 -6.28
N ILE A 507 -34.33 -6.84 -6.76
CA ILE A 507 -34.73 -5.62 -7.43
C ILE A 507 -34.43 -4.35 -6.62
N ASP A 508 -34.36 -4.42 -5.29
CA ASP A 508 -33.98 -3.30 -4.44
C ASP A 508 -32.57 -2.77 -4.74
N LEU A 509 -31.63 -3.65 -5.12
CA LEU A 509 -30.25 -3.30 -5.46
C LEU A 509 -30.16 -2.85 -6.92
N LEU A 510 -30.66 -3.67 -7.85
CA LEU A 510 -30.59 -3.37 -9.27
C LEU A 510 -31.28 -2.04 -9.61
N ARG A 511 -32.45 -1.78 -9.01
CA ARG A 511 -33.17 -0.52 -9.24
C ARG A 511 -32.33 0.67 -8.81
N ARG A 512 -31.71 0.60 -7.63
CA ARG A 512 -30.84 1.67 -7.13
C ARG A 512 -29.66 1.90 -8.06
N CYS A 513 -29.03 0.82 -8.51
CA CYS A 513 -27.92 0.88 -9.46
C CYS A 513 -28.32 1.58 -10.77
N VAL A 514 -29.30 1.04 -11.48
CA VAL A 514 -29.72 1.56 -12.79
C VAL A 514 -30.28 2.98 -12.67
N GLU A 515 -31.12 3.28 -11.67
CA GLU A 515 -31.66 4.62 -11.49
C GLU A 515 -30.56 5.63 -11.14
N SER A 516 -29.58 5.28 -10.31
CA SER A 516 -28.45 6.18 -10.00
C SER A 516 -27.62 6.50 -11.24
N ILE A 517 -27.38 5.52 -12.12
CA ILE A 517 -26.68 5.72 -13.39
C ILE A 517 -27.47 6.70 -14.27
N LEU A 518 -28.75 6.42 -14.52
CA LEU A 518 -29.60 7.23 -15.40
C LEU A 518 -29.79 8.67 -14.89
N GLN A 519 -29.83 8.87 -13.57
CA GLN A 519 -30.12 10.18 -12.97
C GLN A 519 -28.88 11.05 -12.78
N ARG A 520 -27.69 10.46 -12.60
CA ARG A 520 -26.49 11.21 -12.19
C ARG A 520 -25.39 11.26 -13.24
N THR A 521 -25.32 10.29 -14.14
CA THR A 521 -24.24 10.20 -15.12
C THR A 521 -24.34 11.34 -16.13
N THR A 522 -23.26 12.11 -16.28
CA THR A 522 -23.19 13.23 -17.25
C THR A 522 -22.62 12.83 -18.61
N TYR A 523 -22.01 11.64 -18.71
CA TYR A 523 -21.41 11.15 -19.94
C TYR A 523 -22.43 11.05 -21.08
N PRO A 524 -22.10 11.53 -22.30
CA PRO A 524 -23.10 11.71 -23.35
C PRO A 524 -23.54 10.41 -24.05
N ASP A 525 -22.64 9.45 -24.25
CA ASP A 525 -22.93 8.24 -25.05
C ASP A 525 -22.63 6.95 -24.28
N TYR A 526 -23.66 6.42 -23.62
CA TYR A 526 -23.59 5.13 -22.94
C TYR A 526 -24.87 4.31 -23.10
N GLU A 527 -24.74 3.00 -22.94
CA GLU A 527 -25.85 2.06 -22.78
C GLU A 527 -25.69 1.23 -21.51
N ILE A 528 -26.80 0.80 -20.92
CA ILE A 528 -26.84 -0.13 -19.80
C ILE A 528 -27.30 -1.49 -20.33
N VAL A 529 -26.47 -2.53 -20.15
CA VAL A 529 -26.77 -3.91 -20.54
C VAL A 529 -26.97 -4.72 -19.27
N VAL A 530 -28.24 -4.87 -18.87
CA VAL A 530 -28.62 -5.72 -17.74
C VAL A 530 -28.63 -7.17 -18.19
N VAL A 531 -27.85 -8.02 -17.52
CA VAL A 531 -27.77 -9.45 -17.84
C VAL A 531 -28.45 -10.24 -16.73
N ASP A 532 -29.66 -10.71 -17.01
CA ASP A 532 -30.48 -11.48 -16.09
C ASP A 532 -30.02 -12.95 -16.03
N ASN A 533 -29.48 -13.37 -14.89
CA ASN A 533 -29.12 -14.75 -14.64
C ASN A 533 -30.23 -15.51 -13.89
N GLN A 534 -31.32 -15.79 -14.60
CA GLN A 534 -32.44 -16.62 -14.12
C GLN A 534 -33.14 -16.04 -12.87
N SER A 535 -33.49 -14.75 -12.90
CA SER A 535 -34.37 -14.16 -11.89
C SER A 535 -35.75 -14.81 -11.92
N VAL A 536 -36.32 -15.04 -10.73
CA VAL A 536 -37.63 -15.70 -10.56
C VAL A 536 -38.63 -14.82 -9.84
N GLU A 537 -38.18 -13.76 -9.16
CA GLU A 537 -39.06 -12.85 -8.45
C GLU A 537 -39.93 -12.05 -9.43
N PRO A 538 -41.27 -12.05 -9.29
CA PRO A 538 -42.16 -11.32 -10.19
C PRO A 538 -41.86 -9.82 -10.27
N ALA A 539 -41.38 -9.23 -9.17
CA ALA A 539 -41.01 -7.82 -9.12
C ALA A 539 -39.76 -7.50 -9.97
N SER A 540 -38.80 -8.42 -10.04
CA SER A 540 -37.60 -8.29 -10.87
C SER A 540 -37.96 -8.39 -12.35
N ILE A 541 -38.77 -9.40 -12.71
CA ILE A 541 -39.26 -9.60 -14.08
C ILE A 541 -40.08 -8.39 -14.56
N ALA A 542 -40.99 -7.86 -13.72
CA ALA A 542 -41.77 -6.67 -14.05
C ALA A 542 -40.88 -5.42 -14.24
N TYR A 543 -39.77 -5.31 -13.52
CA TYR A 543 -38.83 -4.21 -13.70
C TYR A 543 -38.01 -4.35 -14.99
N PHE A 544 -37.58 -5.56 -15.36
CA PHE A 544 -36.90 -5.80 -16.63
C PHE A 544 -37.73 -5.35 -17.83
N ALA A 545 -39.04 -5.62 -17.81
CA ALA A 545 -39.95 -5.13 -18.85
C ALA A 545 -39.99 -3.60 -18.94
N ARG A 546 -39.85 -2.89 -17.81
CA ARG A 546 -39.76 -1.42 -17.79
C ARG A 546 -38.41 -0.93 -18.31
N LEU A 547 -37.33 -1.59 -17.92
CA LEU A 547 -35.98 -1.27 -18.39
C LEU A 547 -35.85 -1.44 -19.90
N ALA A 548 -36.39 -2.52 -20.46
CA ALA A 548 -36.35 -2.79 -21.89
C ALA A 548 -37.11 -1.76 -22.75
N ALA A 549 -37.95 -0.91 -22.13
CA ALA A 549 -38.63 0.19 -22.81
C ALA A 549 -37.80 1.50 -22.85
N LEU A 550 -36.68 1.57 -22.11
CA LEU A 550 -35.80 2.73 -22.11
C LEU A 550 -34.84 2.67 -23.32
N PRO A 551 -34.58 3.80 -24.00
CA PRO A 551 -33.83 3.81 -25.26
C PRO A 551 -32.36 3.42 -25.12
N ASN A 552 -31.76 3.63 -23.95
CA ASN A 552 -30.35 3.36 -23.65
C ASN A 552 -30.16 2.18 -22.69
N VAL A 553 -31.19 1.33 -22.51
CA VAL A 553 -31.10 0.14 -21.64
C VAL A 553 -31.55 -1.09 -22.40
N SER A 554 -30.77 -2.16 -22.30
CA SER A 554 -31.12 -3.49 -22.81
C SER A 554 -31.12 -4.51 -21.68
N VAL A 555 -32.04 -5.47 -21.74
CA VAL A 555 -32.08 -6.60 -20.81
C VAL A 555 -31.88 -7.89 -21.60
N ARG A 556 -30.91 -8.70 -21.18
CA ARG A 556 -30.54 -9.96 -21.84
C ARG A 556 -30.63 -11.12 -20.86
N ALA A 557 -31.18 -12.24 -21.32
CA ALA A 557 -31.24 -13.46 -20.51
C ALA A 557 -29.92 -14.23 -20.57
N HIS A 558 -29.49 -14.78 -19.44
CA HIS A 558 -28.38 -15.71 -19.33
C HIS A 558 -28.82 -16.98 -18.59
N ASP A 559 -29.32 -17.94 -19.36
CA ASP A 559 -29.95 -19.18 -18.88
C ASP A 559 -28.92 -20.29 -18.59
N ARG A 560 -27.86 -19.97 -17.84
CA ARG A 560 -26.82 -20.94 -17.40
C ARG A 560 -26.49 -20.77 -15.92
N PRO A 561 -25.87 -21.76 -15.25
CA PRO A 561 -25.42 -21.61 -13.87
C PRO A 561 -24.54 -20.36 -13.69
N PHE A 562 -24.69 -19.69 -12.55
CA PHE A 562 -23.97 -18.44 -12.28
C PHE A 562 -22.45 -18.65 -12.40
N ASN A 563 -21.84 -17.85 -13.25
CA ASN A 563 -20.40 -17.68 -13.37
C ASN A 563 -20.16 -16.24 -13.82
N TYR A 564 -19.61 -15.41 -12.92
CA TYR A 564 -19.45 -13.98 -13.16
C TYR A 564 -18.61 -13.70 -14.41
N SER A 565 -17.52 -14.46 -14.59
CA SER A 565 -16.63 -14.35 -15.75
C SER A 565 -17.35 -14.67 -17.05
N VAL A 566 -18.11 -15.77 -17.10
CA VAL A 566 -18.86 -16.18 -18.31
C VAL A 566 -19.94 -15.17 -18.67
N ILE A 567 -20.72 -14.70 -17.69
CA ILE A 567 -21.81 -13.74 -17.91
C ILE A 567 -21.26 -12.45 -18.54
N ASN A 568 -20.18 -11.90 -17.96
CA ASN A 568 -19.56 -10.69 -18.50
C ASN A 568 -18.95 -10.94 -19.88
N ASN A 569 -18.18 -12.02 -20.06
CA ASN A 569 -17.55 -12.34 -21.35
C ASN A 569 -18.55 -12.42 -22.51
N GLU A 570 -19.72 -13.04 -22.29
CA GLU A 570 -20.77 -13.14 -23.30
C GLU A 570 -21.38 -11.78 -23.62
N ALA A 571 -21.72 -10.99 -22.59
CA ALA A 571 -22.26 -9.65 -22.77
C ALA A 571 -21.28 -8.72 -23.51
N VAL A 572 -19.99 -8.75 -23.15
CA VAL A 572 -18.95 -7.96 -23.83
C VAL A 572 -18.82 -8.33 -25.31
N ARG A 573 -18.90 -9.63 -25.65
CA ARG A 573 -18.78 -10.11 -27.04
C ARG A 573 -19.87 -9.55 -27.95
N GLU A 574 -21.05 -9.31 -27.40
CA GLU A 574 -22.22 -8.82 -28.11
C GLU A 574 -22.32 -7.28 -28.14
N CYS A 575 -21.48 -6.57 -27.38
CA CYS A 575 -21.48 -5.11 -27.33
C CYS A 575 -20.67 -4.50 -28.49
N ALA A 576 -21.21 -3.46 -29.11
CA ALA A 576 -20.58 -2.74 -30.22
C ALA A 576 -19.71 -1.55 -29.76
N SER A 577 -19.71 -1.21 -28.46
CA SER A 577 -19.00 -0.06 -27.88
C SER A 577 -17.47 -0.13 -27.98
N THR A 578 -16.84 1.05 -27.89
CA THR A 578 -15.38 1.19 -27.79
C THR A 578 -14.91 0.82 -26.39
N LEU A 579 -15.64 1.29 -25.37
CA LEU A 579 -15.36 1.05 -23.96
C LEU A 579 -16.43 0.14 -23.35
N VAL A 580 -16.00 -0.68 -22.40
CA VAL A 580 -16.87 -1.54 -21.60
C VAL A 580 -16.60 -1.25 -20.13
N CYS A 581 -17.68 -1.10 -19.35
CA CYS A 581 -17.63 -0.99 -17.91
C CYS A 581 -18.29 -2.22 -17.29
N LEU A 582 -17.52 -3.05 -16.59
CA LEU A 582 -18.07 -4.13 -15.76
C LEU A 582 -18.54 -3.53 -14.44
N LEU A 583 -19.80 -3.78 -14.08
CA LEU A 583 -20.42 -3.14 -12.91
C LEU A 583 -21.28 -4.15 -12.15
N ASN A 584 -21.08 -4.25 -10.84
CA ASN A 584 -21.98 -5.05 -10.00
C ASN A 584 -23.35 -4.37 -9.87
N ASN A 585 -24.42 -5.17 -9.71
CA ASN A 585 -25.79 -4.68 -9.60
C ASN A 585 -26.13 -3.96 -8.28
N ASP A 586 -25.21 -3.94 -7.32
CA ASP A 586 -25.32 -3.30 -6.00
C ASP A 586 -24.41 -2.07 -5.85
N ILE A 587 -23.98 -1.51 -6.98
CA ILE A 587 -23.31 -0.21 -7.05
C ILE A 587 -24.32 0.93 -7.08
N GLU A 588 -23.98 2.05 -6.45
CA GLU A 588 -24.72 3.31 -6.53
C GLU A 588 -23.76 4.45 -6.91
N VAL A 589 -24.07 5.12 -8.02
CA VAL A 589 -23.29 6.28 -8.49
C VAL A 589 -23.48 7.45 -7.54
N ILE A 590 -22.38 8.08 -7.10
CA ILE A 590 -22.45 9.31 -6.29
C ILE A 590 -21.78 10.52 -6.93
N THR A 591 -20.77 10.32 -7.77
CA THR A 591 -20.09 11.38 -8.52
C THR A 591 -20.59 11.43 -9.98
N PRO A 592 -21.12 12.58 -10.46
CA PRO A 592 -21.73 12.67 -11.80
C PRO A 592 -20.80 12.35 -12.98
N ASP A 593 -19.56 12.81 -12.94
CA ASP A 593 -18.54 12.68 -14.00
C ASP A 593 -17.72 11.38 -13.91
N TRP A 594 -18.25 10.35 -13.25
CA TRP A 594 -17.52 9.10 -12.99
C TRP A 594 -17.12 8.36 -14.27
N LEU A 595 -17.98 8.35 -15.30
CA LEU A 595 -17.66 7.71 -16.59
C LEU A 595 -16.63 8.52 -17.35
N GLU A 596 -16.70 9.85 -17.32
CA GLU A 596 -15.72 10.75 -17.95
C GLU A 596 -14.34 10.50 -17.36
N GLU A 597 -14.24 10.45 -16.03
CA GLU A 597 -12.99 10.17 -15.32
C GLU A 597 -12.43 8.80 -15.73
N LEU A 598 -13.23 7.73 -15.65
CA LEU A 598 -12.78 6.38 -16.03
C LEU A 598 -12.40 6.29 -17.52
N ALA A 599 -13.18 6.90 -18.40
CA ALA A 599 -12.96 6.88 -19.85
C ALA A 599 -11.69 7.66 -20.23
N SER A 600 -11.41 8.78 -19.56
CA SER A 600 -10.21 9.59 -19.83
C SER A 600 -8.93 8.78 -19.61
N HIS A 601 -8.92 7.91 -18.60
CA HIS A 601 -7.81 6.99 -18.36
C HIS A 601 -7.85 5.79 -19.31
N ALA A 602 -9.03 5.20 -19.53
CA ALA A 602 -9.17 3.99 -20.36
C ALA A 602 -8.83 4.23 -21.84
N MET A 603 -8.94 5.47 -22.33
CA MET A 603 -8.57 5.83 -23.69
C MET A 603 -7.06 6.03 -23.90
N ARG A 604 -6.26 6.04 -22.82
CA ARG A 604 -4.79 6.10 -22.94
C ARG A 604 -4.27 4.77 -23.52
N PRO A 605 -3.48 4.78 -24.60
CA PRO A 605 -3.12 3.55 -25.34
C PRO A 605 -2.50 2.44 -24.51
N HIS A 606 -1.65 2.78 -23.53
CA HIS A 606 -0.97 1.80 -22.66
C HIS A 606 -1.82 1.31 -21.49
N VAL A 607 -3.00 1.89 -21.23
CA VAL A 607 -3.88 1.50 -20.12
C VAL A 607 -4.77 0.33 -20.51
N GLY A 608 -4.80 -0.70 -19.66
CA GLY A 608 -5.57 -1.94 -19.86
C GLY A 608 -6.85 -2.03 -19.03
N ALA A 609 -6.84 -1.56 -17.78
CA ALA A 609 -8.04 -1.50 -16.93
C ALA A 609 -8.01 -0.26 -16.05
N VAL A 610 -9.20 0.29 -15.75
CA VAL A 610 -9.38 1.45 -14.87
C VAL A 610 -10.37 1.12 -13.77
N GLY A 611 -9.96 1.28 -12.51
CA GLY A 611 -10.80 1.07 -11.33
C GLY A 611 -11.22 2.38 -10.66
N ALA A 612 -12.43 2.37 -10.10
CA ALA A 612 -13.00 3.48 -9.35
C ALA A 612 -12.66 3.43 -7.84
N MET A 613 -12.91 4.52 -7.10
CA MET A 613 -13.00 4.51 -5.64
C MET A 613 -14.37 3.96 -5.23
N LEU A 614 -14.39 2.91 -4.39
CA LEU A 614 -15.63 2.35 -3.86
C LEU A 614 -15.69 2.54 -2.34
N TYR A 615 -16.84 3.03 -1.88
CA TYR A 615 -17.16 3.16 -0.47
C TYR A 615 -18.22 2.15 -0.04
N TYR A 616 -18.15 1.72 1.20
CA TYR A 616 -19.28 1.13 1.91
C TYR A 616 -20.36 2.18 2.18
N PRO A 617 -21.62 1.76 2.43
CA PRO A 617 -22.72 2.70 2.72
C PRO A 617 -22.55 3.52 4.02
N ASP A 618 -21.55 3.22 4.83
CA ASP A 618 -21.19 3.95 6.05
C ASP A 618 -20.05 4.97 5.84
N ASP A 619 -19.78 5.34 4.59
CA ASP A 619 -18.71 6.28 4.19
C ASP A 619 -17.30 5.80 4.55
N THR A 620 -17.08 4.49 4.61
CA THR A 620 -15.73 3.92 4.73
C THR A 620 -15.24 3.34 3.40
N ILE A 621 -13.93 3.43 3.14
CA ILE A 621 -13.29 2.90 1.94
C ILE A 621 -13.49 1.39 1.89
N GLN A 622 -13.93 0.90 0.73
CA GLN A 622 -13.94 -0.52 0.40
C GLN A 622 -12.86 -0.86 -0.63
N HIS A 623 -12.69 -0.03 -1.66
CA HIS A 623 -11.70 -0.25 -2.72
C HIS A 623 -10.95 1.04 -3.04
N ALA A 624 -9.63 0.98 -2.88
CA ALA A 624 -8.68 1.99 -3.29
C ALA A 624 -7.52 1.35 -4.07
N GLY A 625 -7.86 0.57 -5.12
CA GLY A 625 -6.95 -0.36 -5.79
C GLY A 625 -6.90 -1.75 -5.14
N VAL A 626 -6.08 -2.64 -5.68
CA VAL A 626 -5.83 -3.98 -5.12
C VAL A 626 -4.32 -4.20 -5.01
N VAL A 627 -3.89 -4.70 -3.85
CA VAL A 627 -2.51 -5.15 -3.59
C VAL A 627 -2.48 -6.68 -3.68
N THR A 628 -1.59 -7.25 -4.49
CA THR A 628 -1.44 -8.70 -4.63
C THR A 628 -0.59 -9.30 -3.51
N GLY A 629 -0.73 -10.61 -3.28
CA GLY A 629 -0.02 -11.38 -2.26
C GLY A 629 -0.56 -11.20 -0.84
N VAL A 630 -1.26 -10.11 -0.54
CA VAL A 630 -1.81 -9.88 0.80
C VAL A 630 -2.83 -10.98 1.14
N HIS A 631 -2.68 -11.55 2.33
CA HIS A 631 -3.44 -12.72 2.80
C HIS A 631 -3.38 -13.92 1.83
N GLY A 632 -2.31 -14.02 1.04
CA GLY A 632 -2.00 -15.14 0.16
C GLY A 632 -2.52 -15.03 -1.28
N VAL A 633 -3.35 -14.03 -1.61
CA VAL A 633 -3.76 -13.75 -3.00
C VAL A 633 -3.84 -12.25 -3.26
N ALA A 634 -4.76 -11.54 -2.62
CA ALA A 634 -4.96 -10.11 -2.84
C ALA A 634 -5.81 -9.48 -1.73
N ALA A 635 -5.62 -8.19 -1.48
CA ALA A 635 -6.46 -7.40 -0.59
C ALA A 635 -6.67 -5.97 -1.10
N HIS A 636 -7.75 -5.35 -0.63
CA HIS A 636 -8.03 -3.94 -0.85
C HIS A 636 -7.32 -3.10 0.23
N PRO A 637 -6.43 -2.16 -0.12
CA PRO A 637 -5.79 -1.30 0.85
C PRO A 637 -6.79 -0.30 1.45
N TYR A 638 -6.50 0.16 2.68
CA TYR A 638 -7.28 1.16 3.42
C TYR A 638 -8.76 0.79 3.70
N CYS A 639 -9.12 -0.50 3.55
CA CYS A 639 -10.48 -0.96 3.81
C CYS A 639 -10.94 -0.61 5.25
N GLY A 640 -12.13 -0.01 5.36
CA GLY A 640 -12.71 0.45 6.62
C GLY A 640 -12.19 1.80 7.12
N MET A 641 -11.29 2.47 6.40
CA MET A 641 -10.87 3.85 6.70
C MET A 641 -11.94 4.84 6.23
N PRO A 642 -12.11 6.01 6.88
CA PRO A 642 -13.14 6.96 6.49
C PRO A 642 -12.90 7.53 5.09
N ARG A 643 -13.99 7.93 4.40
CA ARG A 643 -13.94 8.69 3.15
C ARG A 643 -13.05 9.93 3.29
N GLY A 644 -12.23 10.17 2.28
CA GLY A 644 -11.23 11.24 2.28
C GLY A 644 -9.92 10.92 3.00
N HIS A 645 -9.77 9.72 3.61
CA HIS A 645 -8.51 9.27 4.18
C HIS A 645 -7.37 9.36 3.17
N SER A 646 -6.24 9.95 3.57
CA SER A 646 -5.13 10.25 2.66
C SER A 646 -4.25 9.02 2.37
N GLY A 647 -4.17 8.04 3.27
CA GLY A 647 -3.20 6.95 3.17
C GLY A 647 -1.75 7.43 3.33
N GLN A 648 -0.80 6.53 3.07
CA GLN A 648 0.64 6.87 3.10
C GLN A 648 0.94 7.88 1.99
N MET A 649 1.53 9.03 2.33
CA MET A 649 1.87 10.11 1.38
C MET A 649 0.75 10.46 0.39
N ALA A 650 -0.49 10.60 0.91
CA ALA A 650 -1.67 10.96 0.13
C ALA A 650 -2.06 9.98 -1.00
N ARG A 651 -1.46 8.78 -1.06
CA ARG A 651 -1.71 7.80 -2.13
C ARG A 651 -3.19 7.43 -2.28
N ALA A 652 -3.99 7.39 -1.21
CA ALA A 652 -5.43 7.11 -1.32
C ALA A 652 -6.25 8.27 -1.93
N ARG A 653 -5.59 9.38 -2.28
CA ARG A 653 -6.18 10.57 -2.91
C ARG A 653 -5.55 10.88 -4.27
N LEU A 654 -4.56 10.10 -4.71
CA LEU A 654 -3.83 10.28 -5.96
C LEU A 654 -4.12 9.14 -6.95
N THR A 655 -4.19 9.47 -8.24
CA THR A 655 -4.28 8.46 -9.32
C THR A 655 -2.98 7.66 -9.35
N GLN A 656 -3.07 6.34 -9.51
CA GLN A 656 -1.91 5.44 -9.46
C GLN A 656 -2.03 4.30 -10.46
N THR A 657 -0.90 3.89 -11.05
CA THR A 657 -0.78 2.56 -11.63
C THR A 657 -0.83 1.52 -10.50
N MET A 658 -1.71 0.52 -10.62
CA MET A 658 -1.86 -0.58 -9.67
C MET A 658 -1.60 -1.93 -10.37
N SER A 659 -1.37 -2.98 -9.58
CA SER A 659 -1.27 -4.34 -10.14
C SER A 659 -2.64 -4.88 -10.53
N ALA A 660 -3.68 -4.59 -9.75
CA ALA A 660 -5.05 -4.92 -10.08
C ALA A 660 -6.05 -3.89 -9.55
N VAL A 661 -7.24 -3.91 -10.15
CA VAL A 661 -8.45 -3.19 -9.72
C VAL A 661 -9.63 -4.15 -9.73
N THR A 662 -10.71 -3.82 -9.02
CA THR A 662 -11.84 -4.75 -8.90
C THR A 662 -12.87 -4.60 -10.02
N ALA A 663 -13.45 -5.72 -10.46
CA ALA A 663 -14.56 -5.72 -11.42
C ALA A 663 -15.91 -5.28 -10.83
N ALA A 664 -15.97 -4.91 -9.54
CA ALA A 664 -17.17 -4.25 -9.01
C ALA A 664 -17.49 -2.93 -9.74
N CYS A 665 -16.45 -2.21 -10.20
CA CYS A 665 -16.53 -1.14 -11.19
C CYS A 665 -15.18 -1.06 -11.93
N LEU A 666 -15.11 -1.64 -13.14
CA LEU A 666 -13.89 -1.71 -13.96
C LEU A 666 -14.19 -1.27 -15.39
N MET A 667 -13.46 -0.29 -15.91
CA MET A 667 -13.54 0.13 -17.30
C MET A 667 -12.33 -0.33 -18.12
N VAL A 668 -12.57 -0.73 -19.36
CA VAL A 668 -11.56 -1.27 -20.28
C VAL A 668 -11.97 -1.04 -21.73
N ARG A 669 -11.00 -0.84 -22.63
CA ARG A 669 -11.25 -0.88 -24.08
C ARG A 669 -11.69 -2.28 -24.49
N ARG A 670 -12.79 -2.39 -25.24
CA ARG A 670 -13.34 -3.68 -25.66
C ARG A 670 -12.30 -4.54 -26.38
N GLU A 671 -11.51 -3.93 -27.26
CA GLU A 671 -10.44 -4.62 -28.00
C GLU A 671 -9.39 -5.24 -27.07
N VAL A 672 -9.01 -4.53 -25.99
CA VAL A 672 -8.00 -4.99 -25.02
C VAL A 672 -8.57 -6.11 -24.16
N TYR A 673 -9.84 -5.99 -23.74
CA TYR A 673 -10.53 -7.08 -23.06
C TYR A 673 -10.54 -8.37 -23.90
N GLN A 674 -10.82 -8.25 -25.19
CA GLN A 674 -10.83 -9.38 -26.13
C GLN A 674 -9.42 -9.92 -26.39
N GLN A 675 -8.42 -9.04 -26.52
CA GLN A 675 -7.02 -9.39 -26.77
C GLN A 675 -6.47 -10.36 -25.73
N VAL A 676 -6.79 -10.17 -24.44
CA VAL A 676 -6.34 -11.06 -23.37
C VAL A 676 -7.30 -12.22 -23.08
N GLY A 677 -8.41 -12.34 -23.81
CA GLY A 677 -9.39 -13.43 -23.68
C GLY A 677 -10.48 -13.22 -22.63
N GLY A 678 -10.71 -11.98 -22.17
CA GLY A 678 -11.74 -11.64 -21.17
C GLY A 678 -11.45 -12.18 -19.78
N LEU A 679 -12.47 -12.29 -18.91
CA LEU A 679 -12.32 -12.87 -17.57
C LEU A 679 -12.16 -14.41 -17.65
N ASP A 680 -11.34 -15.00 -16.79
CA ASP A 680 -11.12 -16.45 -16.80
C ASP A 680 -12.32 -17.20 -16.22
N ALA A 681 -12.98 -18.04 -17.02
CA ALA A 681 -14.19 -18.75 -16.63
C ALA A 681 -13.98 -19.81 -15.52
N THR A 682 -12.72 -20.19 -15.24
CA THR A 682 -12.39 -21.08 -14.11
C THR A 682 -12.58 -20.37 -12.76
N LEU A 683 -12.43 -19.04 -12.73
CA LEU A 683 -12.67 -18.16 -11.59
C LEU A 683 -14.13 -17.67 -11.68
N GLN A 684 -15.02 -18.35 -10.98
CA GLN A 684 -16.47 -18.13 -11.09
C GLN A 684 -16.93 -16.92 -10.27
N VAL A 685 -16.29 -16.67 -9.13
CA VAL A 685 -16.72 -15.66 -8.16
C VAL A 685 -15.57 -14.77 -7.70
N ALA A 686 -14.49 -15.34 -7.16
CA ALA A 686 -13.38 -14.56 -6.62
C ALA A 686 -12.21 -14.46 -7.60
N PHE A 687 -11.42 -13.39 -7.48
CA PHE A 687 -10.14 -13.15 -8.15
C PHE A 687 -10.14 -13.11 -9.69
N ASN A 688 -11.32 -13.20 -10.34
CA ASN A 688 -11.41 -13.10 -11.81
C ASN A 688 -10.87 -11.76 -12.34
N ASP A 689 -11.09 -10.69 -11.58
CA ASP A 689 -10.59 -9.34 -11.83
C ASP A 689 -9.08 -9.23 -11.60
N VAL A 690 -8.57 -9.83 -10.54
CA VAL A 690 -7.12 -9.89 -10.25
C VAL A 690 -6.38 -10.66 -11.35
N ASP A 691 -6.84 -11.86 -11.72
CA ASP A 691 -6.26 -12.64 -12.82
C ASP A 691 -6.27 -11.86 -14.15
N PHE A 692 -7.40 -11.22 -14.46
CA PHE A 692 -7.55 -10.40 -15.66
C PHE A 692 -6.55 -9.24 -15.69
N CYS A 693 -6.44 -8.49 -14.60
CA CYS A 693 -5.48 -7.40 -14.44
C CYS A 693 -4.03 -7.88 -14.58
N LEU A 694 -3.68 -9.04 -14.02
CA LEU A 694 -2.33 -9.61 -14.15
C LEU A 694 -2.03 -10.08 -15.58
N ARG A 695 -3.03 -10.60 -16.31
CA ARG A 695 -2.90 -10.90 -17.75
C ARG A 695 -2.71 -9.65 -18.59
N LEU A 696 -3.43 -8.57 -18.30
CA LEU A 696 -3.22 -7.27 -18.96
C LEU A 696 -1.78 -6.79 -18.79
N ARG A 697 -1.23 -6.89 -17.57
CA ARG A 697 0.16 -6.56 -17.29
C ARG A 697 1.15 -7.43 -18.06
N ARG A 698 0.94 -8.75 -18.10
CA ARG A 698 1.78 -9.66 -18.93
C ARG A 698 1.68 -9.33 -20.43
N ALA A 699 0.58 -8.74 -20.89
CA ALA A 699 0.41 -8.26 -22.26
C ALA A 699 0.99 -6.85 -22.52
N GLY A 700 1.62 -6.22 -21.51
CA GLY A 700 2.27 -4.91 -21.63
C GLY A 700 1.38 -3.71 -21.30
N PHE A 701 0.16 -3.93 -20.78
CA PHE A 701 -0.72 -2.85 -20.34
C PHE A 701 -0.56 -2.50 -18.86
N SER A 702 -0.85 -1.25 -18.51
CA SER A 702 -0.94 -0.79 -17.11
C SER A 702 -2.38 -0.78 -16.62
N ASN A 703 -2.61 -1.16 -15.37
CA ASN A 703 -3.91 -0.97 -14.71
C ASN A 703 -3.85 0.32 -13.90
N VAL A 704 -4.85 1.18 -14.02
CA VAL A 704 -4.92 2.48 -13.34
C VAL A 704 -6.06 2.46 -12.34
N TRP A 705 -5.83 3.03 -11.17
CA TRP A 705 -6.88 3.33 -10.21
C TRP A 705 -6.99 4.83 -10.02
N THR A 706 -8.21 5.36 -10.08
CA THR A 706 -8.49 6.78 -9.85
C THR A 706 -9.37 6.97 -8.62
N PRO A 707 -8.98 7.86 -7.68
CA PRO A 707 -9.80 8.22 -6.53
C PRO A 707 -10.94 9.17 -6.89
N HIS A 708 -11.02 9.65 -8.14
CA HIS A 708 -11.91 10.75 -8.53
C HIS A 708 -13.25 10.27 -9.14
N ALA A 709 -13.37 8.98 -9.44
CA ALA A 709 -14.64 8.32 -9.72
C ALA A 709 -15.12 7.61 -8.44
N GLU A 710 -15.99 8.26 -7.66
CA GLU A 710 -16.47 7.71 -6.38
C GLU A 710 -17.88 7.09 -6.54
N LEU A 711 -18.05 5.88 -6.02
CA LEU A 711 -19.32 5.14 -5.99
C LEU A 711 -19.50 4.45 -4.62
N TYR A 712 -20.75 4.17 -4.24
CA TYR A 712 -21.03 3.22 -3.15
C TYR A 712 -21.16 1.81 -3.70
N HIS A 713 -20.69 0.81 -2.95
CA HIS A 713 -20.92 -0.60 -3.21
C HIS A 713 -21.60 -1.22 -1.98
N HIS A 714 -22.85 -1.64 -2.13
CA HIS A 714 -23.70 -2.16 -1.05
C HIS A 714 -23.42 -3.65 -0.76
N GLU A 715 -22.15 -4.05 -0.80
CA GLU A 715 -21.64 -5.43 -0.78
C GLU A 715 -22.30 -6.33 0.29
N SER A 716 -22.36 -7.64 0.01
CA SER A 716 -23.02 -8.68 0.82
C SER A 716 -24.55 -8.56 0.89
N ALA A 717 -25.15 -7.57 0.23
CA ALA A 717 -26.60 -7.45 0.18
C ALA A 717 -27.23 -8.62 -0.61
N SER A 718 -26.77 -8.97 -1.82
CA SER A 718 -27.38 -10.02 -2.66
C SER A 718 -26.90 -11.44 -2.37
N ARG A 719 -25.61 -11.63 -2.02
CA ARG A 719 -24.94 -12.95 -2.02
C ARG A 719 -24.74 -13.59 -0.64
N GLY A 720 -24.69 -12.80 0.44
CA GLY A 720 -24.30 -13.25 1.78
C GLY A 720 -22.83 -13.69 1.89
N HIS A 721 -22.32 -13.89 3.10
CA HIS A 721 -20.91 -14.27 3.34
C HIS A 721 -20.56 -15.70 2.84
N GLU A 722 -19.27 -16.03 2.80
CA GLU A 722 -18.69 -17.34 2.50
C GLU A 722 -18.97 -18.38 3.62
N ASP A 723 -20.26 -18.57 3.92
CA ASP A 723 -20.72 -19.25 5.13
C ASP A 723 -21.13 -20.72 4.90
N THR A 724 -21.06 -21.22 3.67
CA THR A 724 -21.40 -22.62 3.35
C THR A 724 -20.18 -23.43 2.92
N PRO A 725 -20.10 -24.73 3.24
CA PRO A 725 -18.97 -25.58 2.86
C PRO A 725 -18.68 -25.58 1.34
N GLN A 726 -19.73 -25.49 0.51
CA GLN A 726 -19.58 -25.46 -0.95
C GLN A 726 -18.95 -24.15 -1.43
N LYS A 727 -19.33 -23.02 -0.82
CA LYS A 727 -18.78 -21.70 -1.14
C LYS A 727 -17.31 -21.61 -0.71
N GLN A 728 -17.00 -22.06 0.51
CA GLN A 728 -15.63 -22.16 1.03
C GLN A 728 -14.75 -23.06 0.16
N ALA A 729 -15.21 -24.27 -0.19
CA ALA A 729 -14.46 -25.18 -1.06
C ALA A 729 -14.25 -24.60 -2.47
N ARG A 730 -15.18 -23.78 -2.99
CA ARG A 730 -14.97 -23.04 -4.25
C ARG A 730 -13.90 -21.97 -4.07
N PHE A 731 -14.01 -21.15 -3.04
CA PHE A 731 -13.04 -20.10 -2.74
C PHE A 731 -11.62 -20.67 -2.59
N GLU A 732 -11.46 -21.78 -1.87
CA GLU A 732 -10.17 -22.48 -1.74
C GLU A 732 -9.61 -22.97 -3.08
N ARG A 733 -10.46 -23.46 -4.00
CA ARG A 733 -10.02 -23.82 -5.36
C ARG A 733 -9.56 -22.61 -6.16
N GLU A 734 -10.27 -21.48 -6.06
CA GLU A 734 -9.91 -20.23 -6.74
C GLU A 734 -8.60 -19.65 -6.16
N VAL A 735 -8.38 -19.73 -4.84
CA VAL A 735 -7.09 -19.43 -4.20
C VAL A 735 -5.99 -20.34 -4.74
N GLY A 736 -6.23 -21.65 -4.81
CA GLY A 736 -5.28 -22.62 -5.35
C GLY A 736 -4.89 -22.31 -6.80
N PHE A 737 -5.87 -21.95 -7.64
CA PHE A 737 -5.63 -21.51 -9.02
C PHE A 737 -4.73 -20.27 -9.08
N MET A 738 -5.03 -19.25 -8.28
CA MET A 738 -4.25 -18.01 -8.26
C MET A 738 -2.81 -18.25 -7.82
N ARG A 739 -2.61 -19.02 -6.74
CA ARG A 739 -1.27 -19.39 -6.25
C ARG A 739 -0.49 -20.20 -7.29
N GLN A 740 -1.14 -21.13 -7.98
CA GLN A 740 -0.51 -21.95 -9.01
C GLN A 740 -0.09 -21.13 -10.24
N ARG A 741 -0.93 -20.19 -10.69
CA ARG A 741 -0.70 -19.41 -11.92
C ARG A 741 0.19 -18.19 -11.73
N TRP A 742 0.11 -17.56 -10.56
CA TRP A 742 0.65 -16.22 -10.31
C TRP A 742 1.56 -16.13 -9.07
N GLY A 743 1.90 -17.25 -8.41
CA GLY A 743 2.58 -17.23 -7.09
C GLY A 743 3.73 -16.22 -6.97
N VAL A 744 4.61 -16.14 -7.99
CA VAL A 744 5.72 -15.19 -7.99
C VAL A 744 5.26 -13.73 -8.14
N GLU A 745 4.33 -13.45 -9.06
CA GLU A 745 3.76 -12.11 -9.23
C GLU A 745 2.95 -11.65 -8.01
N LEU A 746 2.26 -12.56 -7.33
CA LEU A 746 1.54 -12.24 -6.11
C LEU A 746 2.48 -11.75 -5.02
N GLU A 747 3.64 -12.38 -4.86
CA GLU A 747 4.65 -11.98 -3.87
C GLU A 747 5.40 -10.69 -4.25
N ARG A 748 5.30 -10.25 -5.50
CA ARG A 748 6.10 -9.16 -6.07
C ARG A 748 5.24 -8.12 -6.78
N ASP A 749 4.32 -7.54 -6.02
CA ASP A 749 3.50 -6.43 -6.49
C ASP A 749 4.35 -5.15 -6.68
N PRO A 750 4.56 -4.65 -7.90
CA PRO A 750 5.31 -3.40 -8.13
C PRO A 750 4.65 -2.16 -7.52
N ALA A 751 3.34 -2.18 -7.26
CA ALA A 751 2.66 -1.08 -6.58
C ALA A 751 2.84 -1.10 -5.04
N TYR A 752 3.50 -2.13 -4.49
CA TYR A 752 3.57 -2.37 -3.05
C TYR A 752 4.96 -2.78 -2.55
N ASN A 753 5.55 -1.88 -1.76
CA ASN A 753 6.94 -1.96 -1.33
C ASN A 753 7.26 -3.23 -0.48
N PRO A 754 8.43 -3.86 -0.66
CA PRO A 754 8.87 -5.05 0.09
C PRO A 754 9.04 -4.84 1.60
N ASN A 755 9.21 -3.60 2.05
CA ASN A 755 9.25 -3.24 3.48
C ASN A 755 7.85 -3.28 4.14
N LEU A 756 6.79 -3.55 3.37
CA LEU A 756 5.41 -3.68 3.83
C LEU A 756 4.93 -5.15 3.82
N THR A 757 4.13 -5.52 4.82
CA THR A 757 3.69 -6.90 5.03
C THR A 757 2.64 -7.37 4.02
N LEU A 758 2.72 -8.66 3.65
CA LEU A 758 1.66 -9.38 2.94
C LEU A 758 0.78 -10.23 3.87
N ARG A 759 1.14 -10.37 5.15
CA ARG A 759 0.41 -11.23 6.10
C ARG A 759 -0.60 -10.45 6.94
N GLY A 760 -0.34 -9.17 7.18
CA GLY A 760 -1.13 -8.28 8.03
C GLY A 760 -1.98 -7.28 7.26
N GLU A 761 -2.32 -6.18 7.93
CA GLU A 761 -3.03 -5.05 7.32
C GLU A 761 -2.13 -4.39 6.26
N PRO A 762 -2.65 -4.07 5.06
CA PRO A 762 -1.90 -3.35 4.05
C PRO A 762 -1.28 -2.05 4.60
N PHE A 763 -0.11 -1.67 4.09
CA PHE A 763 0.65 -0.50 4.53
C PHE A 763 1.17 -0.55 5.98
N THR A 764 1.28 -1.75 6.55
CA THR A 764 2.03 -1.98 7.80
C THR A 764 3.38 -2.63 7.52
N LEU A 765 4.37 -2.37 8.37
CA LEU A 765 5.74 -2.86 8.21
C LEU A 765 5.83 -4.39 8.15
N ALA A 766 6.69 -4.89 7.27
CA ALA A 766 7.10 -6.29 7.22
C ALA A 766 8.21 -6.58 8.24
N PHE A 767 8.11 -7.74 8.89
CA PHE A 767 9.05 -8.23 9.91
C PHE A 767 9.38 -9.71 9.62
N PRO A 768 10.54 -10.03 9.01
CA PRO A 768 11.49 -9.11 8.38
C PRO A 768 10.94 -8.46 7.09
N PRO A 769 11.63 -7.44 6.54
CA PRO A 769 11.39 -6.97 5.18
C PRO A 769 11.43 -8.12 4.18
N ARG A 770 10.59 -8.05 3.15
CA ARG A 770 10.56 -9.07 2.10
C ARG A 770 11.78 -8.92 1.19
N ASP A 771 12.30 -10.02 0.67
CA ASP A 771 13.46 -10.01 -0.21
C ASP A 771 13.08 -9.41 -1.59
N TRP A 772 13.77 -8.34 -1.96
CA TRP A 772 13.59 -7.65 -3.24
C TRP A 772 14.68 -7.97 -4.26
N ARG A 773 15.79 -8.61 -3.83
CA ARG A 773 16.99 -8.87 -4.65
C ARG A 773 16.91 -10.18 -5.44
N GLN A 774 16.00 -11.09 -5.09
CA GLN A 774 15.81 -12.29 -5.90
C GLN A 774 15.22 -11.93 -7.28
N ALA A 775 15.94 -12.28 -8.35
CA ALA A 775 15.70 -11.86 -9.74
C ALA A 775 14.21 -11.80 -10.14
N LYS A 776 13.75 -10.64 -10.66
CA LYS A 776 12.45 -10.49 -11.34
C LYS A 776 12.40 -11.55 -12.47
N PRO A 777 11.44 -12.48 -12.51
CA PRO A 777 11.20 -13.24 -13.74
C PRO A 777 10.94 -12.21 -14.82
N GLY A 778 11.66 -12.31 -15.94
CA GLY A 778 11.59 -11.34 -17.02
C GLY A 778 10.15 -11.09 -17.43
N VAL A 779 9.63 -9.92 -17.04
CA VAL A 779 8.56 -9.29 -17.79
C VAL A 779 9.24 -8.83 -19.06
N GLN A 780 9.12 -9.62 -20.13
CA GLN A 780 9.43 -9.13 -21.48
C GLN A 780 8.47 -7.96 -21.74
N LEU A 781 8.98 -6.74 -21.56
CA LEU A 781 8.31 -5.53 -22.02
C LEU A 781 8.46 -5.44 -23.56
N PRO A 782 7.50 -4.85 -24.27
CA PRO A 782 7.40 -4.95 -25.71
C PRO A 782 8.56 -4.21 -26.39
N GLY A 783 9.43 -4.97 -27.06
CA GLY A 783 10.56 -4.48 -27.83
C GLY A 783 11.19 -5.53 -28.74
N GLU A 784 10.98 -6.82 -28.45
CA GLU A 784 11.46 -7.92 -29.30
C GLU A 784 10.36 -8.43 -30.25
N ALA A 785 9.72 -7.52 -30.99
CA ALA A 785 9.04 -7.90 -32.23
C ALA A 785 10.02 -7.66 -33.38
N ALA A 786 10.55 -8.76 -33.91
CA ALA A 786 11.42 -8.87 -35.07
C ALA A 786 11.33 -7.71 -36.09
N HIS A 787 12.22 -6.73 -35.96
CA HIS A 787 12.64 -5.91 -37.10
C HIS A 787 13.58 -6.76 -37.97
N GLN A 788 13.00 -7.60 -38.82
CA GLN A 788 13.69 -7.99 -40.04
C GLN A 788 13.79 -6.74 -40.94
N PRO A 789 15.00 -6.29 -41.32
CA PRO A 789 15.11 -5.23 -42.30
C PRO A 789 14.58 -5.75 -43.64
N ARG A 790 13.52 -5.11 -44.15
CA ARG A 790 13.09 -5.29 -45.55
C ARG A 790 14.23 -4.82 -46.44
N ALA A 791 14.98 -5.77 -46.99
CA ALA A 791 15.93 -5.52 -48.05
C ALA A 791 15.19 -4.93 -49.26
N HIS A 792 15.59 -3.73 -49.66
CA HIS A 792 15.25 -3.16 -50.96
C HIS A 792 15.79 -4.10 -52.05
N ALA A 793 14.89 -4.80 -52.74
CA ALA A 793 15.21 -5.47 -53.98
C ALA A 793 15.34 -4.41 -55.09
N GLY A 794 16.57 -3.95 -55.32
CA GLY A 794 16.95 -3.29 -56.56
C GLY A 794 16.95 -4.32 -57.70
N THR A 795 16.17 -4.06 -58.74
CA THR A 795 16.23 -4.78 -60.01
C THR A 795 17.42 -4.27 -60.82
N PRO A 796 18.32 -5.13 -61.32
CA PRO A 796 19.18 -4.78 -62.44
C PRO A 796 18.59 -5.31 -63.75
N VAL A 797 18.73 -4.44 -64.75
CA VAL A 797 18.57 -4.64 -66.19
C VAL A 797 19.19 -5.95 -66.68
N HIS A 798 18.38 -6.79 -67.34
CA HIS A 798 18.61 -7.27 -68.71
C HIS A 798 17.37 -7.98 -69.25
#